data_AF-A0A838AYI0-F1
#
_entry.id   AF-A0A838AYI0-F1
#
_cell.length_a   1.000
_cell.length_b   1.000
_cell.length_c   1.000
_cell.angle_alpha   90.00
_cell.angle_beta   90.00
_cell.angle_gamma   90.00
#
_symmetry.space_group_name_H-M   'P 1'
#
loop_
_entity.id
_entity.type
_entity.pdbx_description
1 polymer ?
#
loop_
_entity_poly.entity_id
_entity_poly.type
_entity_poly.pdbx_seq_one_letter_code
_entity_poly.pdbx_strand_id
1 'polypeptide(L)'
;MTVSEAPPRITSFLVKVASRCNLDCDYCYVYHHADQSWRSMPKLLSAGDRGAFAHRLASYLAEESIKRSTVIFHGGEPLLAGVGTLVAFARQIRAATSSSVDIGLQTNGLLLTEAALRAFEAADISISLSLDGPKYANDKHRNSKKGRSSFERVEGALERLKKHPTVFAGVIAVVDPTTPAEDLLAYFAAHEVPKLDFLLPDAHHLRQPAGRSDQPDLYEAWLCRAFDVWLDSYPQLSVRTFEALLDAVAGLPSTTDAFGLGDVSLISIETDGSYHDLDVLKVTKDGATKIGGTVVDTEISSIASSDHLAVHRHLLSKPGLSATCQECAIVDICGGGSLPHRYGANGFDNPTVYCGEMTALVGHIRKRVQGLLDSASKPAETLPEAFRFESYESAERGTTEMEFLCGASRAALTSEFLEATSFLTPGEFERVSELNDRDPKRMALVCQQAGAVAWQRTLASQNLGRVVHTVDGQPLSADAAYLADLLGRSEDDLVSLAVAREDPWLRKPFGDAIYFETEAWSSPARSLVHEALRIVEAWRPALAGEIRMACHAIQFVRDPLAHPEKIVSFSDNTVPGALYVSVWQGDRLIDPYDLADSLIHEHRHQKLYLLERISPTVEPTELRVVSPWREDLRPPSGLLHAVFVFVELRRFWDFVRQNGPSRLHNRAINQIRDTDEHLSEAFATLLSCPLTNTGRSLTEVLKKASKSVIRAA
;
A
#
# COMPACT_ATOMS: atom_id res chain seq x y z
N MET A 1 23.03 1.77 3.20
CA MET A 1 22.80 2.86 4.18
C MET A 1 23.82 2.71 5.30
N THR A 2 24.53 3.78 5.65
CA THR A 2 25.35 3.85 6.87
C THR A 2 24.43 3.98 8.08
N VAL A 3 24.66 3.20 9.13
CA VAL A 3 23.89 3.31 10.39
C VAL A 3 24.05 4.72 10.93
N SER A 4 22.94 5.39 11.23
CA SER A 4 22.95 6.72 11.86
C SER A 4 23.67 6.64 13.21
N GLU A 5 24.54 7.62 13.52
CA GLU A 5 25.17 7.72 14.84
C GLU A 5 24.15 8.03 15.95
N ALA A 6 22.95 8.51 15.61
CA ALA A 6 21.88 8.76 16.57
C ALA A 6 21.30 7.44 17.13
N PRO A 7 20.85 7.41 18.40
CA PRO A 7 20.17 6.26 19.00
C PRO A 7 18.97 5.76 18.16
N PRO A 8 18.58 4.47 18.26
CA PRO A 8 17.41 3.96 17.58
C PRO A 8 16.15 4.63 18.13
N ARG A 9 15.20 4.90 17.24
CA ARG A 9 13.87 5.38 17.65
C ARG A 9 12.95 4.19 17.89
N ILE A 10 12.59 3.97 19.16
CA ILE A 10 11.72 2.87 19.56
C ILE A 10 10.26 3.32 19.43
N THR A 11 9.53 2.73 18.50
CA THR A 11 8.13 3.12 18.23
C THR A 11 7.14 1.99 18.52
N SER A 12 7.64 0.78 18.79
CA SER A 12 6.83 -0.40 19.12
C SER A 12 7.26 -1.02 20.44
N PHE A 13 6.29 -1.38 21.28
CA PHE A 13 6.53 -1.91 22.61
C PHE A 13 5.73 -3.19 22.82
N LEU A 14 6.42 -4.32 22.97
CA LEU A 14 5.80 -5.62 23.21
C LEU A 14 5.73 -5.89 24.72
N VAL A 15 4.58 -5.67 25.34
CA VAL A 15 4.42 -5.74 26.79
C VAL A 15 3.84 -7.10 27.19
N LYS A 16 4.65 -7.91 27.88
CA LYS A 16 4.24 -9.21 28.43
C LYS A 16 3.40 -8.98 29.69
N VAL A 17 2.08 -9.03 29.56
CA VAL A 17 1.13 -8.84 30.68
C VAL A 17 0.90 -10.11 31.50
N ALA A 18 1.20 -11.28 30.91
CA ALA A 18 1.15 -12.58 31.56
C ALA A 18 2.26 -13.51 31.06
N SER A 19 2.97 -14.19 31.95
CA SER A 19 4.11 -15.07 31.58
C SER A 19 3.73 -16.53 31.37
N ARG A 20 2.48 -16.90 31.69
CA ARG A 20 1.96 -18.28 31.57
C ARG A 20 0.99 -18.36 30.40
N CYS A 21 0.85 -19.57 29.86
CA CYS A 21 -0.12 -19.91 28.81
C CYS A 21 -0.99 -21.10 29.25
N ASN A 22 -2.19 -21.18 28.68
CA ASN A 22 -3.14 -22.28 28.79
C ASN A 22 -3.00 -23.32 27.65
N LEU A 23 -2.18 -23.04 26.64
CA LEU A 23 -1.71 -23.99 25.63
C LEU A 23 -0.27 -24.43 25.91
N ASP A 24 0.18 -25.42 25.15
CA ASP A 24 1.52 -25.99 25.16
C ASP A 24 1.99 -26.25 23.72
N CYS A 25 2.03 -25.18 22.90
CA CYS A 25 2.45 -25.29 21.51
C CYS A 25 3.92 -25.75 21.44
N ASP A 26 4.21 -26.83 20.72
CA ASP A 26 5.53 -27.47 20.66
C ASP A 26 6.64 -26.57 20.09
N TYR A 27 6.29 -25.66 19.17
CA TYR A 27 7.19 -24.69 18.58
C TYR A 27 7.36 -23.39 19.40
N CYS A 28 6.71 -23.26 20.56
CA CYS A 28 6.70 -21.98 21.29
C CYS A 28 8.10 -21.59 21.78
N TYR A 29 8.64 -20.50 21.22
CA TYR A 29 9.97 -19.96 21.60
C TYR A 29 10.08 -19.59 23.08
N VAL A 30 8.97 -19.31 23.77
CA VAL A 30 8.99 -19.00 25.21
C VAL A 30 9.15 -20.27 26.06
N TYR A 31 8.54 -21.39 25.67
CA TYR A 31 8.42 -22.56 26.56
C TYR A 31 9.34 -23.73 26.18
N HIS A 32 9.69 -23.88 24.90
CA HIS A 32 10.37 -25.07 24.36
C HIS A 32 11.73 -24.77 23.70
N HIS A 33 12.31 -23.58 23.93
CA HIS A 33 13.60 -23.18 23.36
C HIS A 33 14.67 -22.90 24.42
N ALA A 34 15.82 -22.35 24.03
CA ALA A 34 17.01 -22.25 24.87
C ALA A 34 16.78 -21.42 26.15
N ASP A 35 16.14 -20.26 26.03
CA ASP A 35 15.81 -19.43 27.19
C ASP A 35 14.65 -20.02 28.00
N GLN A 36 14.83 -20.09 29.32
CA GLN A 36 13.84 -20.65 30.23
C GLN A 36 13.47 -19.69 31.38
N SER A 37 13.79 -18.40 31.20
CA SER A 37 13.56 -17.32 32.17
C SER A 37 12.09 -17.15 32.56
N TRP A 38 11.15 -17.57 31.69
CA TRP A 38 9.72 -17.55 31.97
C TRP A 38 9.37 -18.29 33.27
N ARG A 39 10.14 -19.31 33.67
CA ARG A 39 9.88 -20.09 34.88
C ARG A 39 9.96 -19.24 36.15
N SER A 40 10.91 -18.32 36.21
CA SER A 40 11.10 -17.40 37.34
C SER A 40 10.27 -16.11 37.22
N MET A 41 9.75 -15.80 36.03
CA MET A 41 8.96 -14.59 35.82
C MET A 41 7.66 -14.58 36.65
N PRO A 42 7.26 -13.42 37.23
CA PRO A 42 5.95 -13.23 37.83
C PRO A 42 4.84 -13.66 36.89
N LYS A 43 3.74 -14.21 37.43
CA LYS A 43 2.65 -14.70 36.57
C LYS A 43 2.01 -13.57 35.76
N LEU A 44 1.92 -12.38 36.34
CA LEU A 44 1.27 -11.19 35.79
C LEU A 44 2.17 -9.98 36.01
N LEU A 45 2.13 -9.04 35.08
CA LEU A 45 2.71 -7.71 35.25
C LEU A 45 1.99 -6.97 36.40
N SER A 46 2.73 -6.39 37.34
CA SER A 46 2.14 -5.77 38.52
C SER A 46 1.42 -4.45 38.18
N ALA A 47 0.53 -3.97 39.06
CA ALA A 47 -0.10 -2.66 38.88
C ALA A 47 0.93 -1.51 38.95
N GLY A 48 1.96 -1.66 39.78
CA GLY A 48 3.06 -0.70 39.89
C GLY A 48 3.82 -0.59 38.57
N ASP A 49 4.22 -1.72 37.99
CA ASP A 49 4.99 -1.75 36.74
C ASP A 49 4.17 -1.26 35.55
N ARG A 50 2.87 -1.54 35.49
CA ARG A 50 1.97 -0.94 34.49
C ARG A 50 1.95 0.58 34.58
N GLY A 51 1.86 1.12 35.79
CA GLY A 51 1.90 2.56 35.99
C GLY A 51 3.24 3.16 35.65
N ALA A 52 4.33 2.51 36.05
CA ALA A 52 5.69 2.93 35.71
C ALA A 52 5.89 2.95 34.19
N PHE A 53 5.52 1.86 33.49
CA PHE A 53 5.60 1.79 32.03
C PHE A 53 4.83 2.92 31.32
N ALA A 54 3.59 3.18 31.72
CA ALA A 54 2.78 4.24 31.12
C ALA A 54 3.46 5.63 31.23
N HIS A 55 4.06 5.92 32.39
CA HIS A 55 4.82 7.16 32.58
C HIS A 55 6.11 7.17 31.76
N ARG A 56 6.90 6.08 31.76
CA ARG A 56 8.14 5.97 30.98
C ARG A 56 7.90 6.15 29.49
N LEU A 57 6.86 5.52 28.96
CA LEU A 57 6.45 5.66 27.58
C LEU A 57 6.09 7.11 27.26
N ALA A 58 5.24 7.75 28.08
CA ALA A 58 4.86 9.14 27.87
C ALA A 58 6.06 10.10 27.87
N SER A 59 6.97 9.96 28.83
CA SER A 59 8.21 10.75 28.90
C SER A 59 9.06 10.57 27.65
N TYR A 60 9.27 9.33 27.20
CA TYR A 60 10.08 9.03 26.03
C TYR A 60 9.46 9.55 24.72
N LEU A 61 8.16 9.37 24.52
CA LEU A 61 7.48 9.87 23.32
C LEU A 61 7.56 11.40 23.22
N ALA A 62 7.47 12.10 24.36
CA ALA A 62 7.62 13.55 24.41
C ALA A 62 9.06 13.99 24.15
N GLU A 63 10.04 13.33 24.79
CA GLU A 63 11.48 13.60 24.63
C GLU A 63 11.92 13.46 23.16
N GLU A 64 11.55 12.34 22.52
CA GLU A 64 11.93 12.04 21.14
C GLU A 64 11.00 12.64 20.07
N SER A 65 10.00 13.42 20.50
CA SER A 65 8.97 14.01 19.63
C SER A 65 8.23 13.00 18.75
N ILE A 66 8.02 11.78 19.26
CA ILE A 66 7.33 10.69 18.57
C ILE A 66 5.81 10.94 18.62
N LYS A 67 5.19 11.16 17.45
CA LYS A 67 3.76 11.48 17.34
C LYS A 67 2.84 10.26 17.43
N ARG A 68 3.34 9.09 17.04
CA ARG A 68 2.59 7.83 17.01
C ARG A 68 3.48 6.67 17.45
N SER A 69 2.94 5.79 18.28
CA SER A 69 3.60 4.57 18.74
C SER A 69 2.60 3.42 18.88
N THR A 70 3.10 2.20 19.00
CA THR A 70 2.28 0.99 19.17
C THR A 70 2.66 0.25 20.43
N VAL A 71 1.67 -0.16 21.22
CA VAL A 71 1.84 -1.07 22.37
C VAL A 71 1.06 -2.34 22.11
N ILE A 72 1.76 -3.48 22.11
CA ILE A 72 1.14 -4.80 21.90
C ILE A 72 1.14 -5.54 23.22
N PHE A 73 -0.04 -5.80 23.77
CA PHE A 73 -0.20 -6.73 24.89
C PHE A 73 0.03 -8.15 24.40
N HIS A 74 1.05 -8.77 24.97
CA HIS A 74 1.49 -10.12 24.65
C HIS A 74 1.70 -10.91 25.95
N GLY A 75 2.19 -12.13 25.83
CA GLY A 75 2.58 -12.95 26.96
C GLY A 75 2.75 -14.40 26.53
N GLY A 76 2.57 -15.30 27.50
CA GLY A 76 2.14 -16.66 27.20
C GLY A 76 0.73 -16.66 26.63
N GLU A 77 -0.25 -16.20 27.42
CA GLU A 77 -1.59 -15.85 26.97
C GLU A 77 -2.06 -14.59 27.71
N PRO A 78 -2.13 -13.43 27.04
CA PRO A 78 -2.41 -12.16 27.72
C PRO A 78 -3.80 -12.07 28.35
N LEU A 79 -4.81 -12.80 27.84
CA LEU A 79 -6.15 -12.79 28.45
C LEU A 79 -6.19 -13.41 29.85
N LEU A 80 -5.13 -14.11 30.29
CA LEU A 80 -4.98 -14.54 31.68
C LEU A 80 -4.77 -13.39 32.66
N ALA A 81 -4.36 -12.20 32.18
CA ALA A 81 -4.32 -10.99 33.00
C ALA A 81 -5.72 -10.41 33.27
N GLY A 82 -6.73 -10.83 32.50
CA GLY A 82 -8.12 -10.38 32.62
C GLY A 82 -8.42 -9.15 31.78
N VAL A 83 -9.55 -9.20 31.06
CA VAL A 83 -10.01 -8.14 30.13
C VAL A 83 -10.05 -6.76 30.80
N GLY A 84 -10.64 -6.66 31.99
CA GLY A 84 -10.75 -5.40 32.71
C GLY A 84 -9.40 -4.77 33.04
N THR A 85 -8.39 -5.60 33.36
CA THR A 85 -7.03 -5.13 33.62
C THR A 85 -6.37 -4.60 32.35
N LEU A 86 -6.54 -5.29 31.21
CA LEU A 86 -6.00 -4.84 29.92
C LEU A 86 -6.64 -3.52 29.47
N VAL A 87 -7.96 -3.40 29.57
CA VAL A 87 -8.69 -2.16 29.23
C VAL A 87 -8.26 -1.01 30.14
N ALA A 88 -8.13 -1.25 31.45
CA ALA A 88 -7.66 -0.23 32.39
C ALA A 88 -6.22 0.20 32.07
N PHE A 89 -5.35 -0.74 31.71
CA PHE A 89 -3.97 -0.44 31.35
C PHE A 89 -3.88 0.36 30.04
N ALA A 90 -4.65 0.00 29.03
CA ALA A 90 -4.72 0.73 27.77
C ALA A 90 -5.15 2.19 27.98
N ARG A 91 -6.19 2.41 28.80
CA ARG A 91 -6.63 3.75 29.20
C ARG A 91 -5.55 4.50 29.96
N GLN A 92 -4.84 3.81 30.85
CA GLN A 92 -3.74 4.41 31.62
C GLN A 92 -2.59 4.87 30.71
N ILE A 93 -2.21 4.07 29.71
CA ILE A 93 -1.18 4.44 28.73
C ILE A 93 -1.61 5.68 27.95
N ARG A 94 -2.81 5.67 27.36
CA ARG A 94 -3.31 6.78 26.54
C ARG A 94 -3.52 8.06 27.35
N ALA A 95 -3.91 7.95 28.62
CA ALA A 95 -4.07 9.11 29.50
C ALA A 95 -2.73 9.74 29.92
N ALA A 96 -1.62 9.00 29.84
CA ALA A 96 -0.31 9.49 30.26
C ALA A 96 0.38 10.37 29.20
N THR A 97 -0.04 10.30 27.92
CA THR A 97 0.62 10.99 26.80
C THR A 97 -0.36 11.72 25.90
N SER A 98 0.09 12.79 25.24
CA SER A 98 -0.64 13.47 24.17
C SER A 98 -0.36 12.89 22.78
N SER A 99 0.64 12.01 22.64
CA SER A 99 0.93 11.28 21.41
C SER A 99 -0.13 10.21 21.14
N SER A 100 -0.33 9.87 19.87
CA SER A 100 -1.20 8.76 19.50
C SER A 100 -0.55 7.42 19.87
N VAL A 101 -1.28 6.55 20.57
CA VAL A 101 -0.82 5.20 20.92
C VAL A 101 -1.85 4.18 20.47
N ASP A 102 -1.47 3.41 19.45
CA ASP A 102 -2.23 2.25 19.00
C ASP A 102 -2.00 1.09 19.96
N ILE A 103 -3.08 0.43 20.38
CA ILE A 103 -2.99 -0.67 21.34
C ILE A 103 -3.53 -1.94 20.70
N GLY A 104 -2.71 -2.98 20.71
CA GLY A 104 -3.04 -4.29 20.16
C GLY A 104 -2.92 -5.41 21.19
N LEU A 105 -3.49 -6.56 20.87
CA LEU A 105 -3.48 -7.79 21.66
C LEU A 105 -3.17 -8.98 20.75
N GLN A 106 -2.15 -9.77 21.08
CA GLN A 106 -1.89 -11.06 20.43
C GLN A 106 -2.37 -12.21 21.32
N THR A 107 -3.37 -12.98 20.89
CA THR A 107 -3.99 -14.03 21.73
C THR A 107 -4.13 -15.36 20.99
N ASN A 108 -4.14 -16.47 21.74
CA ASN A 108 -4.53 -17.77 21.22
C ASN A 108 -6.05 -17.96 21.07
N GLY A 109 -6.86 -16.99 21.52
CA GLY A 109 -8.30 -16.94 21.30
C GLY A 109 -9.15 -17.78 22.26
N LEU A 110 -8.57 -18.70 23.04
CA LEU A 110 -9.37 -19.65 23.85
C LEU A 110 -10.21 -18.97 24.93
N LEU A 111 -9.79 -17.79 25.40
CA LEU A 111 -10.48 -17.00 26.42
C LEU A 111 -11.28 -15.83 25.81
N LEU A 112 -11.32 -15.73 24.49
CA LEU A 112 -11.96 -14.62 23.80
C LEU A 112 -13.48 -14.84 23.72
N THR A 113 -14.20 -14.11 24.57
CA THR A 113 -15.67 -14.13 24.66
C THR A 113 -16.28 -12.90 24.01
N GLU A 114 -17.57 -12.95 23.69
CA GLU A 114 -18.36 -11.81 23.24
C GLU A 114 -18.26 -10.58 24.16
N ALA A 115 -18.24 -10.80 25.48
CA ALA A 115 -18.08 -9.71 26.45
C ALA A 115 -16.67 -9.09 26.38
N ALA A 116 -15.64 -9.90 26.11
CA ALA A 116 -14.28 -9.42 25.92
C ALA A 116 -14.17 -8.57 24.65
N LEU A 117 -14.73 -9.04 23.53
CA LEU A 117 -14.73 -8.32 22.25
C LEU A 117 -15.37 -6.93 22.37
N ARG A 118 -16.57 -6.85 22.96
CA ARG A 118 -17.24 -5.56 23.21
C ARG A 118 -16.41 -4.63 24.10
N ALA A 119 -15.71 -5.17 25.09
CA ALA A 119 -14.87 -4.37 25.97
C ALA A 119 -13.62 -3.85 25.24
N PHE A 120 -13.02 -4.65 24.37
CA PHE A 120 -11.87 -4.24 23.55
C PHE A 120 -12.27 -3.24 22.46
N GLU A 121 -13.40 -3.43 21.80
CA GLU A 121 -13.96 -2.48 20.84
C GLU A 121 -14.27 -1.12 21.49
N ALA A 122 -14.96 -1.12 22.64
CA ALA A 122 -15.20 0.11 23.39
C ALA A 122 -13.91 0.77 23.94
N ALA A 123 -12.81 0.03 23.99
CA ALA A 123 -11.51 0.53 24.43
C ALA A 123 -10.55 0.77 23.26
N ASP A 124 -10.98 0.60 22.01
CA ASP A 124 -10.14 0.69 20.81
C ASP A 124 -8.83 -0.12 20.96
N ILE A 125 -8.98 -1.42 21.24
CA ILE A 125 -7.87 -2.38 21.34
C ILE A 125 -8.02 -3.39 20.22
N SER A 126 -7.06 -3.40 19.29
CA SER A 126 -7.04 -4.33 18.17
C SER A 126 -6.57 -5.72 18.59
N ILE A 127 -7.01 -6.77 17.88
CA ILE A 127 -6.83 -8.16 18.25
C ILE A 127 -6.28 -8.93 17.06
N SER A 128 -5.10 -9.51 17.25
CA SER A 128 -4.51 -10.50 16.35
C SER A 128 -4.68 -11.89 16.96
N LEU A 129 -5.20 -12.81 16.15
CA LEU A 129 -5.49 -14.19 16.55
C LEU A 129 -4.36 -15.11 16.07
N SER A 130 -3.81 -15.93 16.96
CA SER A 130 -2.93 -17.02 16.53
C SER A 130 -3.78 -18.23 16.13
N LEU A 131 -3.63 -18.73 14.91
CA LEU A 131 -4.32 -19.90 14.35
C LEU A 131 -3.53 -20.43 13.14
N ASP A 132 -3.15 -21.70 13.14
CA ASP A 132 -2.28 -22.28 12.08
C ASP A 132 -3.06 -22.91 10.91
N GLY A 133 -4.35 -22.59 10.77
CA GLY A 133 -5.19 -23.07 9.68
C GLY A 133 -6.23 -24.12 10.10
N PRO A 134 -6.63 -25.04 9.21
CA PRO A 134 -7.67 -26.03 9.49
C PRO A 134 -7.30 -26.97 10.64
N LYS A 135 -8.29 -27.65 11.20
CA LYS A 135 -8.15 -28.48 12.42
C LYS A 135 -6.89 -29.33 12.46
N TYR A 136 -6.62 -30.08 11.39
CA TYR A 136 -5.49 -31.00 11.35
C TYR A 136 -4.13 -30.29 11.41
N ALA A 137 -4.03 -29.07 10.88
CA ALA A 137 -2.83 -28.24 10.91
C ALA A 137 -2.68 -27.58 12.30
N ASN A 138 -3.74 -26.95 12.81
CA ASN A 138 -3.71 -26.31 14.14
C ASN A 138 -3.43 -27.30 15.26
N ASP A 139 -4.13 -28.44 15.30
CA ASP A 139 -4.00 -29.42 16.39
C ASP A 139 -2.72 -30.25 16.29
N LYS A 140 -1.94 -30.14 15.21
CA LYS A 140 -0.61 -30.74 15.16
C LYS A 140 0.30 -30.13 16.21
N HIS A 141 0.20 -28.82 16.41
CA HIS A 141 1.10 -28.07 17.29
C HIS A 141 0.39 -27.45 18.49
N ARG A 142 -0.79 -26.87 18.31
CA ARG A 142 -1.41 -25.95 19.28
C ARG A 142 -2.33 -26.67 20.26
N ASN A 143 -1.78 -27.66 20.96
CA ASN A 143 -2.54 -28.43 21.94
C ASN A 143 -2.54 -27.80 23.33
N SER A 144 -3.54 -28.14 24.14
CA SER A 144 -3.47 -27.88 25.58
C SER A 144 -2.38 -28.71 26.25
N LYS A 145 -1.97 -28.34 27.48
CA LYS A 145 -1.02 -29.11 28.32
C LYS A 145 -1.41 -30.58 28.58
N LYS A 146 -2.64 -30.97 28.26
CA LYS A 146 -3.14 -32.35 28.36
C LYS A 146 -3.26 -33.04 26.99
N GLY A 147 -2.67 -32.46 25.93
CA GLY A 147 -2.73 -32.98 24.56
C GLY A 147 -4.10 -32.88 23.89
N ARG A 148 -5.02 -32.07 24.43
CA ARG A 148 -6.36 -31.87 23.81
C ARG A 148 -6.31 -30.77 22.76
N SER A 149 -7.02 -31.02 21.65
CA SER A 149 -7.37 -30.04 20.61
C SER A 149 -7.72 -28.68 21.18
N SER A 150 -7.23 -27.64 20.52
CA SER A 150 -7.63 -26.25 20.77
C SER A 150 -8.57 -25.71 19.69
N PHE A 151 -8.67 -26.41 18.55
CA PHE A 151 -9.25 -25.91 17.32
C PHE A 151 -10.68 -25.38 17.47
N GLU A 152 -11.60 -26.16 18.04
CA GLU A 152 -13.01 -25.78 18.11
C GLU A 152 -13.22 -24.46 18.89
N ARG A 153 -12.34 -24.16 19.85
CA ARG A 153 -12.41 -22.94 20.64
C ARG A 153 -11.83 -21.74 19.92
N VAL A 154 -10.71 -21.92 19.21
CA VAL A 154 -10.04 -20.86 18.45
C VAL A 154 -10.81 -20.51 17.17
N GLU A 155 -11.38 -21.50 16.48
CA GLU A 155 -12.27 -21.27 15.34
C GLU A 155 -13.55 -20.55 15.80
N GLY A 156 -14.12 -20.96 16.93
CA GLY A 156 -15.21 -20.21 17.54
C GLY A 156 -14.83 -18.76 17.88
N ALA A 157 -13.57 -18.49 18.24
CA ALA A 157 -13.09 -17.12 18.47
C ALA A 157 -12.94 -16.32 17.18
N LEU A 158 -12.45 -16.96 16.10
CA LEU A 158 -12.39 -16.39 14.76
C LEU A 158 -13.79 -15.96 14.27
N GLU A 159 -14.79 -16.84 14.39
CA GLU A 159 -16.17 -16.54 14.00
C GLU A 159 -16.82 -15.40 14.80
N ARG A 160 -16.38 -15.20 16.04
CA ARG A 160 -16.79 -14.03 16.84
C ARG A 160 -16.06 -12.76 16.38
N LEU A 161 -14.74 -12.83 16.15
CA LEU A 161 -13.93 -11.71 15.68
C LEU A 161 -14.40 -11.15 14.33
N LYS A 162 -14.81 -12.01 13.40
CA LYS A 162 -15.40 -11.61 12.10
C LYS A 162 -16.62 -10.68 12.25
N LYS A 163 -17.35 -10.76 13.38
CA LYS A 163 -18.50 -9.89 13.68
C LYS A 163 -18.10 -8.56 14.32
N HIS A 164 -16.81 -8.36 14.61
CA HIS A 164 -16.22 -7.16 15.19
C HIS A 164 -15.03 -6.67 14.33
N PRO A 165 -15.26 -6.30 13.05
CA PRO A 165 -14.19 -5.95 12.11
C PRO A 165 -13.35 -4.75 12.55
N THR A 166 -13.91 -3.84 13.37
CA THR A 166 -13.24 -2.66 13.94
C THR A 166 -12.04 -3.00 14.82
N VAL A 167 -12.03 -4.19 15.44
CA VAL A 167 -10.93 -4.65 16.30
C VAL A 167 -10.24 -5.91 15.79
N PHE A 168 -10.69 -6.51 14.70
CA PHE A 168 -10.03 -7.69 14.15
C PHE A 168 -8.83 -7.27 13.29
N ALA A 169 -7.62 -7.37 13.85
CA ALA A 169 -6.39 -6.93 13.20
C ALA A 169 -5.83 -7.95 12.20
N GLY A 170 -6.15 -9.24 12.38
CA GLY A 170 -5.70 -10.32 11.51
C GLY A 170 -5.35 -11.61 12.26
N VAL A 171 -4.68 -12.50 11.53
CA VAL A 171 -4.26 -13.81 11.99
C VAL A 171 -2.76 -13.99 11.79
N ILE A 172 -2.09 -14.64 12.75
CA ILE A 172 -0.75 -15.17 12.56
C ILE A 172 -0.80 -16.70 12.54
N ALA A 173 -0.07 -17.29 11.59
CA ALA A 173 0.02 -18.74 11.39
C ALA A 173 1.49 -19.16 11.25
N VAL A 174 1.92 -20.15 12.04
CA VAL A 174 3.26 -20.73 11.88
C VAL A 174 3.23 -21.76 10.76
N VAL A 175 4.17 -21.63 9.82
CA VAL A 175 4.24 -22.49 8.64
C VAL A 175 4.75 -23.89 9.01
N ASP A 176 3.89 -24.90 8.80
CA ASP A 176 4.28 -26.31 8.73
C ASP A 176 4.12 -26.83 7.28
N PRO A 177 5.21 -27.15 6.58
CA PRO A 177 5.15 -27.58 5.18
C PRO A 177 4.42 -28.89 4.90
N THR A 178 4.06 -29.67 5.92
CA THR A 178 3.21 -30.86 5.78
C THR A 178 1.73 -30.51 5.56
N THR A 179 1.35 -29.26 5.82
CA THR A 179 0.04 -28.70 5.46
C THR A 179 0.15 -28.10 4.06
N PRO A 180 -0.62 -28.56 3.05
CA PRO A 180 -0.60 -27.95 1.72
C PRO A 180 -0.91 -26.45 1.75
N ALA A 181 -0.21 -25.67 0.94
CA ALA A 181 -0.41 -24.22 0.87
C ALA A 181 -1.83 -23.86 0.40
N GLU A 182 -2.39 -24.66 -0.51
CA GLU A 182 -3.77 -24.57 -1.00
C GLU A 182 -4.77 -24.64 0.13
N ASP A 183 -4.66 -25.65 0.99
CA ASP A 183 -5.59 -25.85 2.11
C ASP A 183 -5.52 -24.67 3.09
N LEU A 184 -4.31 -24.18 3.38
CA LEU A 184 -4.09 -23.09 4.32
C LEU A 184 -4.65 -21.77 3.79
N LEU A 185 -4.33 -21.41 2.55
CA LEU A 185 -4.82 -20.19 1.92
C LEU A 185 -6.33 -20.24 1.68
N ALA A 186 -6.86 -21.37 1.21
CA ALA A 186 -8.29 -21.57 1.04
C ALA A 186 -9.05 -21.43 2.37
N TYR A 187 -8.50 -21.99 3.45
CA TYR A 187 -9.10 -21.86 4.79
C TYR A 187 -9.19 -20.40 5.23
N PHE A 188 -8.10 -19.63 5.16
CA PHE A 188 -8.11 -18.24 5.60
C PHE A 188 -8.90 -17.32 4.67
N ALA A 189 -8.85 -17.55 3.36
CA ALA A 189 -9.66 -16.81 2.40
C ALA A 189 -11.16 -17.04 2.64
N ALA A 190 -11.58 -18.28 2.92
CA ALA A 190 -12.98 -18.60 3.25
C ALA A 190 -13.46 -17.96 4.56
N HIS A 191 -12.54 -17.60 5.46
CA HIS A 191 -12.85 -16.89 6.70
C HIS A 191 -12.74 -15.37 6.58
N GLU A 192 -12.37 -14.84 5.39
CA GLU A 192 -12.28 -13.41 5.12
C GLU A 192 -11.43 -12.68 6.17
N VAL A 193 -10.29 -13.27 6.56
CA VAL A 193 -9.42 -12.65 7.54
C VAL A 193 -8.83 -11.35 6.96
N PRO A 194 -8.80 -10.24 7.73
CA PRO A 194 -8.40 -8.94 7.18
C PRO A 194 -6.91 -8.88 6.84
N LYS A 195 -6.10 -9.65 7.55
CA LYS A 195 -4.67 -9.80 7.33
C LYS A 195 -4.20 -11.16 7.82
N LEU A 196 -3.25 -11.75 7.10
CA LEU A 196 -2.58 -12.99 7.44
C LEU A 196 -1.06 -12.76 7.48
N ASP A 197 -0.42 -13.25 8.53
CA ASP A 197 1.04 -13.26 8.64
C ASP A 197 1.55 -14.70 8.74
N PHE A 198 2.38 -15.11 7.77
CA PHE A 198 3.04 -16.40 7.80
C PHE A 198 4.37 -16.28 8.51
N LEU A 199 4.47 -16.98 9.63
CA LEU A 199 5.68 -17.06 10.44
C LEU A 199 6.43 -18.34 10.07
N LEU A 200 7.68 -18.19 9.63
CA LEU A 200 8.58 -19.34 9.56
C LEU A 200 8.84 -19.86 10.98
N PRO A 201 8.95 -21.18 11.18
CA PRO A 201 9.32 -21.73 12.47
C PRO A 201 10.62 -21.14 12.98
N ASP A 202 10.67 -20.78 14.26
CA ASP A 202 11.88 -20.23 14.84
C ASP A 202 12.98 -21.30 14.86
N ALA A 203 13.94 -21.14 13.94
CA ALA A 203 15.01 -22.10 13.69
C ALA A 203 16.31 -21.36 13.44
N HIS A 204 17.45 -22.02 13.63
CA HIS A 204 18.77 -21.45 13.44
C HIS A 204 19.80 -22.55 13.15
N HIS A 205 21.08 -22.22 12.94
CA HIS A 205 22.08 -23.21 12.51
C HIS A 205 22.35 -24.33 13.53
N LEU A 206 22.09 -24.10 14.82
CA LEU A 206 22.19 -25.14 15.86
C LEU A 206 20.88 -25.90 16.08
N ARG A 207 19.76 -25.42 15.53
CA ARG A 207 18.43 -26.05 15.59
C ARG A 207 17.71 -25.81 14.27
N GLN A 208 17.93 -26.71 13.31
CA GLN A 208 17.34 -26.60 11.99
C GLN A 208 15.80 -26.75 12.03
N PRO A 209 15.08 -26.18 11.04
CA PRO A 209 13.65 -26.35 10.96
C PRO A 209 13.27 -27.80 10.71
N ALA A 210 12.09 -28.19 11.19
CA ALA A 210 11.61 -29.57 11.15
C ALA A 210 11.51 -30.11 9.71
N GLY A 211 11.90 -31.36 9.49
CA GLY A 211 11.84 -32.01 8.17
C GLY A 211 12.98 -31.64 7.20
N ARG A 212 13.79 -30.60 7.48
CA ARG A 212 14.90 -30.19 6.58
C ARG A 212 15.95 -31.28 6.37
N SER A 213 16.21 -32.11 7.38
CA SER A 213 17.16 -33.23 7.27
C SER A 213 16.72 -34.29 6.26
N ASP A 214 15.40 -34.49 6.12
CA ASP A 214 14.82 -35.52 5.28
C ASP A 214 14.57 -34.97 3.87
N GLN A 215 14.14 -33.70 3.78
CA GLN A 215 13.91 -32.99 2.52
C GLN A 215 14.48 -31.56 2.60
N PRO A 216 15.68 -31.32 2.04
CA PRO A 216 16.36 -30.02 2.15
C PRO A 216 15.63 -28.82 1.54
N ASP A 217 14.83 -29.04 0.49
CA ASP A 217 14.06 -28.04 -0.25
C ASP A 217 12.60 -27.90 0.22
N LEU A 218 12.23 -28.54 1.33
CA LEU A 218 10.85 -28.63 1.81
C LEU A 218 10.16 -27.26 1.96
N TYR A 219 10.81 -26.33 2.68
CA TYR A 219 10.27 -24.99 2.89
C TYR A 219 10.37 -24.14 1.62
N GLU A 220 11.38 -24.36 0.79
CA GLU A 220 11.56 -23.65 -0.48
C GLU A 220 10.40 -23.93 -1.43
N ALA A 221 10.13 -25.22 -1.67
CA ALA A 221 9.03 -25.66 -2.52
C ALA A 221 7.68 -25.18 -1.97
N TRP A 222 7.48 -25.26 -0.65
CA TRP A 222 6.24 -24.82 -0.01
C TRP A 222 6.02 -23.32 -0.16
N LEU A 223 7.02 -22.48 0.10
CA LEU A 223 6.89 -21.02 0.02
C LEU A 223 6.65 -20.53 -1.41
N CYS A 224 7.39 -21.06 -2.39
CA CYS A 224 7.17 -20.72 -3.80
C CYS A 224 5.77 -21.14 -4.26
N ARG A 225 5.32 -22.33 -3.84
CA ARG A 225 3.96 -22.79 -4.14
C ARG A 225 2.89 -21.92 -3.48
N ALA A 226 3.07 -21.59 -2.21
CA ALA A 226 2.15 -20.72 -1.48
C ALA A 226 2.06 -19.33 -2.13
N PHE A 227 3.18 -18.77 -2.59
CA PHE A 227 3.17 -17.51 -3.33
C PHE A 227 2.37 -17.62 -4.63
N ASP A 228 2.56 -18.68 -5.43
CA ASP A 228 1.79 -18.89 -6.67
C ASP A 228 0.29 -19.01 -6.39
N VAL A 229 -0.10 -19.84 -5.42
CA VAL A 229 -1.51 -20.04 -5.07
C VAL A 229 -2.13 -18.73 -4.58
N TRP A 230 -1.41 -17.99 -3.74
CA TRP A 230 -1.86 -16.69 -3.27
C TRP A 230 -2.03 -15.69 -4.42
N LEU A 231 -0.99 -15.50 -5.24
CA LEU A 231 -1.00 -14.52 -6.33
C LEU A 231 -2.07 -14.85 -7.39
N ASP A 232 -2.25 -16.14 -7.71
CA ASP A 232 -3.14 -16.57 -8.79
C ASP A 232 -4.59 -16.73 -8.35
N SER A 233 -4.84 -17.16 -7.10
CA SER A 233 -6.18 -17.55 -6.64
C SER A 233 -6.72 -16.74 -5.46
N TYR A 234 -5.86 -16.15 -4.64
CA TYR A 234 -6.26 -15.39 -3.44
C TYR A 234 -5.58 -14.02 -3.31
N PRO A 235 -5.41 -13.22 -4.38
CA PRO A 235 -4.68 -11.94 -4.31
C PRO A 235 -5.35 -10.90 -3.40
N GLN A 236 -6.64 -11.08 -3.06
CA GLN A 236 -7.39 -10.26 -2.12
C GLN A 236 -7.05 -10.53 -0.65
N LEU A 237 -6.49 -11.69 -0.33
CA LEU A 237 -6.08 -12.01 1.04
C LEU A 237 -4.78 -11.25 1.33
N SER A 238 -4.78 -10.31 2.27
CA SER A 238 -3.54 -9.60 2.61
C SER A 238 -2.57 -10.53 3.34
N VAL A 239 -1.54 -11.02 2.64
CA VAL A 239 -0.50 -11.89 3.20
C VAL A 239 0.78 -11.07 3.39
N ARG A 240 1.02 -10.63 4.62
CA ARG A 240 2.10 -9.68 4.98
C ARG A 240 3.46 -10.09 4.40
N THR A 241 3.82 -11.36 4.52
CA THR A 241 5.11 -11.91 4.07
C THR A 241 5.29 -11.76 2.55
N PHE A 242 4.25 -12.03 1.77
CA PHE A 242 4.30 -11.96 0.31
C PHE A 242 4.21 -10.53 -0.20
N GLU A 243 3.35 -9.70 0.41
CA GLU A 243 3.28 -8.27 0.12
C GLU A 243 4.62 -7.57 0.39
N ALA A 244 5.25 -7.81 1.55
CA ALA A 244 6.54 -7.21 1.88
C ALA A 244 7.65 -7.61 0.89
N LEU A 245 7.65 -8.86 0.43
CA LEU A 245 8.60 -9.33 -0.58
C LEU A 245 8.30 -8.78 -1.97
N LEU A 246 7.03 -8.63 -2.35
CA LEU A 246 6.63 -7.96 -3.59
C LEU A 246 7.05 -6.50 -3.59
N ASP A 247 6.79 -5.78 -2.50
CA ASP A 247 7.23 -4.40 -2.29
C ASP A 247 8.75 -4.30 -2.46
N ALA A 248 9.50 -5.14 -1.74
CA ALA A 248 10.95 -5.17 -1.82
C ALA A 248 11.47 -5.51 -3.22
N VAL A 249 10.84 -6.46 -3.93
CA VAL A 249 11.18 -6.79 -5.33
C VAL A 249 10.81 -5.67 -6.29
N ALA A 250 9.80 -4.86 -5.99
CA ALA A 250 9.40 -3.69 -6.77
C ALA A 250 10.21 -2.41 -6.42
N GLY A 251 11.25 -2.54 -5.59
CA GLY A 251 12.10 -1.43 -5.16
C GLY A 251 11.47 -0.52 -4.08
N LEU A 252 10.38 -0.96 -3.44
CA LEU A 252 9.86 -0.32 -2.24
C LEU A 252 10.62 -0.82 -1.00
N PRO A 253 10.84 0.03 0.01
CA PRO A 253 11.47 -0.42 1.25
C PRO A 253 10.58 -1.44 1.96
N SER A 254 11.16 -2.53 2.44
CA SER A 254 10.46 -3.48 3.30
C SER A 254 10.13 -2.81 4.64
N THR A 255 8.94 -3.10 5.16
CA THR A 255 8.44 -2.56 6.43
C THR A 255 8.64 -3.52 7.61
N THR A 256 9.38 -4.61 7.41
CA THR A 256 9.69 -5.62 8.43
C THR A 256 11.18 -5.89 8.55
N ASP A 257 11.62 -6.09 9.77
CA ASP A 257 12.97 -6.56 10.15
C ASP A 257 13.25 -8.03 9.76
N ALA A 258 12.24 -8.79 9.31
CA ALA A 258 12.41 -10.14 8.78
C ALA A 258 12.98 -10.15 7.35
N PHE A 259 12.77 -9.07 6.59
CA PHE A 259 13.20 -8.91 5.20
C PHE A 259 13.80 -7.52 5.00
N GLY A 260 15.10 -7.45 4.77
CA GLY A 260 15.79 -6.21 4.44
C GLY A 260 16.68 -5.72 5.59
N LEU A 261 17.47 -4.70 5.28
CA LEU A 261 18.30 -4.02 6.29
C LEU A 261 17.43 -3.04 7.08
N GLY A 262 17.73 -2.85 8.36
CA GLY A 262 16.86 -2.06 9.22
C GLY A 262 17.53 -1.46 10.43
N ASP A 263 16.70 -0.90 11.30
CA ASP A 263 17.08 -0.39 12.61
C ASP A 263 16.14 -0.99 13.67
N VAL A 264 16.57 -1.00 14.92
CA VAL A 264 15.75 -1.52 16.03
C VAL A 264 14.64 -0.51 16.32
N SER A 265 13.38 -0.93 16.18
CA SER A 265 12.21 -0.10 16.48
C SER A 265 11.30 -0.69 17.57
N LEU A 266 11.61 -1.92 18.00
CA LEU A 266 10.83 -2.69 18.97
C LEU A 266 11.69 -3.08 20.16
N ILE A 267 11.13 -2.90 21.36
CA ILE A 267 11.63 -3.54 22.59
C ILE A 267 10.49 -4.27 23.31
N SER A 268 10.86 -5.23 24.15
CA SER A 268 9.93 -6.01 24.96
C SER A 268 10.01 -5.62 26.43
N ILE A 269 8.89 -5.72 27.14
CA ILE A 269 8.81 -5.53 28.59
C ILE A 269 8.28 -6.82 29.21
N GLU A 270 9.06 -7.46 30.07
CA GLU A 270 8.67 -8.70 30.74
C GLU A 270 7.74 -8.44 31.95
N THR A 271 7.14 -9.50 32.49
CA THR A 271 6.16 -9.39 33.60
C THR A 271 6.74 -8.88 34.92
N ASP A 272 8.06 -8.82 35.08
CA ASP A 272 8.74 -8.18 36.21
C ASP A 272 9.10 -6.71 35.93
N GLY A 273 8.66 -6.16 34.79
CA GLY A 273 8.94 -4.80 34.36
C GLY A 273 10.33 -4.61 33.75
N SER A 274 11.14 -5.66 33.58
CA SER A 274 12.46 -5.54 32.96
C SER A 274 12.39 -5.30 31.45
N TYR A 275 13.35 -4.53 30.93
CA TYR A 275 13.47 -4.26 29.50
C TYR A 275 14.27 -5.36 28.78
N HIS A 276 13.75 -5.75 27.63
CA HIS A 276 14.27 -6.79 26.79
C HIS A 276 14.33 -6.34 25.33
N ASP A 277 15.25 -6.91 24.57
CA ASP A 277 15.35 -6.78 23.12
C ASP A 277 14.20 -7.56 22.43
N LEU A 278 14.30 -7.77 21.11
CA LEU A 278 13.42 -8.60 20.31
C LEU A 278 13.27 -10.00 20.96
N ASP A 279 12.05 -10.29 21.41
CA ASP A 279 11.76 -11.42 22.28
C ASP A 279 12.09 -12.79 21.67
N VAL A 280 11.96 -12.95 20.36
CA VAL A 280 12.29 -14.19 19.65
C VAL A 280 13.77 -14.55 19.73
N LEU A 281 14.68 -13.61 20.06
CA LEU A 281 16.09 -13.95 20.33
C LEU A 281 16.26 -14.94 21.50
N LYS A 282 15.23 -15.16 22.32
CA LYS A 282 15.14 -16.25 23.32
C LYS A 282 15.36 -17.65 22.73
N VAL A 283 15.22 -17.84 21.41
CA VAL A 283 15.55 -19.13 20.79
C VAL A 283 17.04 -19.45 20.79
N THR A 284 17.90 -18.43 20.93
CA THR A 284 19.36 -18.58 20.75
C THR A 284 20.06 -19.11 22.00
N LYS A 285 19.99 -18.38 23.11
CA LYS A 285 20.59 -18.72 24.41
C LYS A 285 19.83 -18.06 25.55
N ASP A 286 19.99 -18.60 26.76
CA ASP A 286 19.39 -18.04 27.97
C ASP A 286 19.88 -16.61 28.23
N GLY A 287 18.95 -15.70 28.53
CA GLY A 287 19.24 -14.30 28.82
C GLY A 287 19.62 -13.47 27.59
N ALA A 288 19.51 -14.00 26.37
CA ALA A 288 19.91 -13.32 25.13
C ALA A 288 19.25 -11.95 24.95
N THR A 289 18.04 -11.78 25.47
CA THR A 289 17.23 -10.56 25.29
C THR A 289 17.36 -9.55 26.41
N LYS A 290 17.98 -9.88 27.55
CA LYS A 290 17.97 -8.98 28.71
C LYS A 290 18.92 -7.80 28.47
N ILE A 291 18.37 -6.58 28.41
CA ILE A 291 19.16 -5.35 28.18
C ILE A 291 19.70 -4.81 29.51
N GLY A 292 18.84 -4.77 30.53
CA GLY A 292 19.14 -4.18 31.84
C GLY A 292 18.08 -3.15 32.26
N GLY A 293 18.00 -2.86 33.56
CA GLY A 293 17.00 -1.94 34.11
C GLY A 293 15.56 -2.46 34.05
N THR A 294 14.66 -1.65 34.55
CA THR A 294 13.21 -1.88 34.61
C THR A 294 12.45 -0.60 34.29
N VAL A 295 11.16 -0.73 34.01
CA VAL A 295 10.24 0.41 33.86
C VAL A 295 10.19 1.30 35.11
N VAL A 296 10.56 0.79 36.28
CA VAL A 296 10.57 1.54 37.54
C VAL A 296 11.80 2.44 37.62
N ASP A 297 12.98 1.94 37.30
CA ASP A 297 14.27 2.58 37.61
C ASP A 297 15.00 3.17 36.40
N THR A 298 14.57 2.86 35.17
CA THR A 298 15.34 3.18 33.95
C THR A 298 14.46 3.81 32.86
N GLU A 299 14.96 4.92 32.27
CA GLU A 299 14.30 5.60 31.14
C GLU A 299 14.48 4.84 29.82
N ILE A 300 13.48 4.90 28.94
CA ILE A 300 13.53 4.22 27.64
C ILE A 300 14.64 4.80 26.74
N SER A 301 14.94 6.10 26.82
CA SER A 301 16.04 6.73 26.08
C SER A 301 17.41 6.16 26.48
N SER A 302 17.57 5.74 27.74
CA SER A 302 18.77 5.03 28.21
C SER A 302 18.86 3.61 27.65
N ILE A 303 17.71 2.92 27.52
CA ILE A 303 17.64 1.59 26.87
C ILE A 303 17.96 1.70 25.38
N ALA A 304 17.36 2.67 24.68
CA ALA A 304 17.61 2.96 23.27
C ALA A 304 19.11 3.16 23.00
N SER A 305 19.80 3.87 23.90
CA SER A 305 21.23 4.20 23.77
C SER A 305 22.17 3.13 24.35
N SER A 306 21.68 1.96 24.73
CA SER A 306 22.49 0.92 25.37
C SER A 306 23.42 0.20 24.39
N ASP A 307 24.56 -0.28 24.89
CA ASP A 307 25.49 -1.12 24.12
C ASP A 307 24.83 -2.37 23.55
N HIS A 308 23.85 -2.93 24.26
CA HIS A 308 23.09 -4.11 23.81
C HIS A 308 22.36 -3.82 22.49
N LEU A 309 21.59 -2.73 22.45
CA LEU A 309 20.88 -2.35 21.23
C LEU A 309 21.85 -1.86 20.16
N ALA A 310 22.95 -1.20 20.50
CA ALA A 310 23.97 -0.84 19.51
C ALA A 310 24.54 -2.08 18.77
N VAL A 311 24.76 -3.19 19.49
CA VAL A 311 25.16 -4.47 18.89
C VAL A 311 24.06 -5.02 17.97
N HIS A 312 22.80 -5.04 18.41
CA HIS A 312 21.69 -5.51 17.58
C HIS A 312 21.56 -4.66 16.30
N ARG A 313 21.58 -3.32 16.41
CA ARG A 313 21.56 -2.41 15.26
C ARG A 313 22.67 -2.70 14.26
N HIS A 314 23.88 -2.93 14.76
CA HIS A 314 25.00 -3.32 13.89
C HIS A 314 24.69 -4.62 13.14
N LEU A 315 24.13 -5.63 13.81
CA LEU A 315 23.75 -6.90 13.19
C LEU A 315 22.62 -6.79 12.15
N LEU A 316 21.78 -5.74 12.21
CA LEU A 316 20.76 -5.44 11.19
C LEU A 316 21.31 -4.61 10.01
N SER A 317 22.56 -4.19 10.08
CA SER A 317 23.23 -3.41 9.02
C SER A 317 24.08 -4.30 8.11
N LYS A 318 24.28 -3.88 6.85
CA LYS A 318 25.08 -4.63 5.87
C LYS A 318 26.48 -5.00 6.39
N PRO A 319 27.24 -4.08 7.05
CA PRO A 319 28.54 -4.43 7.62
C PRO A 319 28.49 -5.48 8.76
N GLY A 320 27.37 -5.62 9.46
CA GLY A 320 27.19 -6.63 10.51
C GLY A 320 26.61 -7.96 10.01
N LEU A 321 26.48 -8.14 8.70
CA LEU A 321 26.13 -9.41 8.08
C LEU A 321 27.38 -10.24 7.81
N SER A 322 27.20 -11.56 7.63
CA SER A 322 28.30 -12.44 7.22
C SER A 322 28.88 -12.09 5.86
N ALA A 323 30.13 -12.48 5.60
CA ALA A 323 30.79 -12.24 4.30
C ALA A 323 29.95 -12.73 3.11
N THR A 324 29.32 -13.90 3.24
CA THR A 324 28.39 -14.44 2.23
C THR A 324 27.23 -13.50 1.95
N CYS A 325 26.65 -12.88 2.98
CA CYS A 325 25.55 -11.93 2.80
C CYS A 325 26.04 -10.59 2.22
N GLN A 326 27.21 -10.11 2.63
CA GLN A 326 27.76 -8.83 2.14
C GLN A 326 27.98 -8.83 0.62
N GLU A 327 28.31 -10.00 0.06
CA GLU A 327 28.52 -10.21 -1.38
C GLU A 327 27.26 -10.68 -2.13
N CYS A 328 26.14 -10.90 -1.42
CA CYS A 328 24.93 -11.49 -2.00
C CYS A 328 24.11 -10.48 -2.81
N ALA A 329 23.72 -10.88 -4.03
CA ALA A 329 22.95 -10.05 -4.96
C ALA A 329 21.52 -9.69 -4.50
N ILE A 330 20.98 -10.39 -3.49
CA ILE A 330 19.63 -10.12 -2.96
C ILE A 330 19.64 -9.58 -1.53
N VAL A 331 20.81 -9.28 -0.97
CA VAL A 331 20.92 -8.91 0.46
C VAL A 331 20.16 -7.64 0.80
N ASP A 332 20.04 -6.71 -0.15
CA ASP A 332 19.29 -5.47 0.07
C ASP A 332 17.76 -5.72 0.11
N ILE A 333 17.30 -6.89 -0.35
CA ILE A 333 15.91 -7.37 -0.21
C ILE A 333 15.75 -8.24 1.04
N CYS A 334 16.60 -9.26 1.22
CA CYS A 334 16.40 -10.23 2.30
C CYS A 334 16.98 -9.78 3.65
N GLY A 335 17.94 -8.85 3.66
CA GLY A 335 18.57 -8.35 4.89
C GLY A 335 19.46 -9.36 5.63
N GLY A 336 19.72 -10.52 5.03
CA GLY A 336 20.28 -11.67 5.75
C GLY A 336 19.24 -12.46 6.56
N GLY A 337 17.96 -12.12 6.45
CA GLY A 337 16.82 -12.70 7.18
C GLY A 337 16.75 -12.28 8.65
N SER A 338 15.70 -12.73 9.33
CA SER A 338 15.49 -12.47 10.76
C SER A 338 16.73 -12.85 11.60
N LEU A 339 17.15 -11.97 12.50
CA LEU A 339 18.36 -12.13 13.31
C LEU A 339 18.45 -13.45 14.08
N PRO A 340 17.43 -13.93 14.82
CA PRO A 340 17.49 -15.23 15.50
C PRO A 340 17.85 -16.38 14.55
N HIS A 341 17.45 -16.31 13.28
CA HIS A 341 17.68 -17.37 12.30
C HIS A 341 19.14 -17.50 11.85
N ARG A 342 19.98 -16.50 12.17
CA ARG A 342 21.41 -16.48 11.86
C ARG A 342 22.27 -17.10 12.96
N TYR A 343 21.68 -17.47 14.11
CA TYR A 343 22.45 -17.95 15.25
C TYR A 343 23.07 -19.33 15.01
N GLY A 344 24.38 -19.42 15.18
CA GLY A 344 25.19 -20.62 14.94
C GLY A 344 26.37 -20.75 15.91
N ALA A 345 27.30 -21.65 15.60
CA ALA A 345 28.51 -21.85 16.41
C ALA A 345 29.37 -20.57 16.51
N ASN A 346 29.34 -19.72 15.47
CA ASN A 346 30.03 -18.44 15.42
C ASN A 346 29.15 -17.25 15.84
N GLY A 347 28.08 -17.48 16.61
CA GLY A 347 27.11 -16.44 16.96
C GLY A 347 26.23 -16.06 15.76
N PHE A 348 26.05 -14.76 15.50
CA PHE A 348 25.18 -14.25 14.43
C PHE A 348 25.90 -14.03 13.08
N ASP A 349 27.19 -14.38 12.99
CA ASP A 349 27.99 -14.27 11.77
C ASP A 349 27.72 -15.44 10.79
N ASN A 350 26.44 -15.63 10.45
CA ASN A 350 25.99 -16.59 9.46
C ASN A 350 24.88 -15.94 8.62
N PRO A 351 24.64 -16.41 7.38
CA PRO A 351 23.38 -16.16 6.71
C PRO A 351 22.23 -16.77 7.53
N THR A 352 20.98 -16.33 7.31
CA THR A 352 19.81 -17.00 7.89
C THR A 352 19.81 -18.50 7.54
N VAL A 353 19.33 -19.36 8.45
CA VAL A 353 19.11 -20.79 8.17
C VAL A 353 18.13 -21.02 7.03
N TYR A 354 17.35 -19.99 6.64
CA TYR A 354 16.42 -20.00 5.52
C TYR A 354 17.00 -19.34 4.24
N CYS A 355 18.32 -19.28 4.07
CA CYS A 355 18.93 -18.52 2.98
C CYS A 355 18.52 -19.06 1.60
N GLY A 356 18.42 -20.38 1.43
CA GLY A 356 17.99 -21.01 0.18
C GLY A 356 16.55 -20.61 -0.17
N GLU A 357 15.67 -20.71 0.81
CA GLU A 357 14.26 -20.33 0.68
C GLU A 357 14.09 -18.87 0.28
N MET A 358 14.84 -17.95 0.90
CA MET A 358 14.77 -16.53 0.58
C MET A 358 15.27 -16.26 -0.84
N THR A 359 16.37 -16.88 -1.24
CA THR A 359 16.91 -16.73 -2.60
C THR A 359 15.94 -17.24 -3.65
N ALA A 360 15.38 -18.43 -3.43
CA ALA A 360 14.41 -19.04 -4.33
C ALA A 360 13.12 -18.22 -4.42
N LEU A 361 12.55 -17.82 -3.27
CA LEU A 361 11.30 -17.06 -3.24
C LEU A 361 11.46 -15.69 -3.90
N VAL A 362 12.51 -14.93 -3.60
CA VAL A 362 12.79 -13.63 -4.25
C VAL A 362 12.97 -13.79 -5.77
N GLY A 363 13.71 -14.81 -6.20
CA GLY A 363 13.90 -15.13 -7.62
C GLY A 363 12.58 -15.50 -8.31
N HIS A 364 11.75 -16.30 -7.63
CA HIS A 364 10.45 -16.73 -8.10
C HIS A 364 9.48 -15.56 -8.26
N ILE A 365 9.37 -14.70 -7.24
CA ILE A 365 8.54 -13.49 -7.27
C ILE A 365 8.96 -12.59 -8.45
N ARG A 366 10.26 -12.30 -8.60
CA ARG A 366 10.77 -11.51 -9.75
C ARG A 366 10.33 -12.10 -11.09
N LYS A 367 10.45 -13.42 -11.25
CA LYS A 367 10.06 -14.12 -12.48
C LYS A 367 8.55 -14.01 -12.72
N ARG A 368 7.72 -14.21 -11.68
CA ARG A 368 6.27 -14.09 -11.77
C ARG A 368 5.84 -12.67 -12.14
N VAL A 369 6.40 -11.65 -11.48
CA VAL A 369 6.14 -10.23 -11.76
C VAL A 369 6.59 -9.87 -13.18
N GLN A 370 7.79 -10.26 -13.59
CA GLN A 370 8.28 -10.01 -14.95
C GLN A 370 7.40 -10.69 -16.00
N GLY A 371 6.96 -11.93 -15.76
CA GLY A 371 6.03 -12.63 -16.65
C GLY A 371 4.68 -11.91 -16.79
N LEU A 372 4.16 -11.35 -15.70
CA LEU A 372 2.95 -10.52 -15.74
C LEU A 372 3.19 -9.23 -16.54
N LEU A 373 4.32 -8.57 -16.34
CA LEU A 373 4.70 -7.35 -17.08
C LEU A 373 4.96 -7.60 -18.57
N ASP A 374 5.58 -8.72 -18.93
CA ASP A 374 5.84 -9.09 -20.33
C ASP A 374 4.56 -9.53 -21.06
N SER A 375 3.61 -10.11 -20.33
CA SER A 375 2.28 -10.45 -20.86
C SER A 375 1.37 -9.24 -21.06
N ALA A 376 1.68 -8.10 -20.44
CA ALA A 376 1.00 -6.85 -20.72
C ALA A 376 1.46 -6.35 -22.10
N SER A 377 0.51 -6.18 -23.03
CA SER A 377 0.79 -5.73 -24.40
C SER A 377 1.71 -4.50 -24.40
N LYS A 378 2.94 -4.68 -24.88
CA LYS A 378 3.81 -3.55 -25.21
C LYS A 378 3.10 -2.74 -26.30
N PRO A 379 3.02 -1.40 -26.18
CA PRO A 379 2.42 -0.59 -27.22
C PRO A 379 3.07 -0.90 -28.57
N ALA A 380 2.24 -1.24 -29.54
CA ALA A 380 2.68 -1.63 -30.88
C ALA A 380 3.20 -0.45 -31.71
N GLU A 381 3.00 0.79 -31.24
CA GLU A 381 3.28 2.01 -32.01
C GLU A 381 4.46 2.77 -31.42
N THR A 382 5.43 3.10 -32.27
CA THR A 382 6.47 4.09 -31.98
C THR A 382 5.96 5.47 -32.35
N LEU A 383 6.39 6.51 -31.63
CA LEU A 383 6.07 7.90 -32.01
C LEU A 383 6.50 8.18 -33.47
N PRO A 384 5.66 8.86 -34.27
CA PRO A 384 6.02 9.25 -35.63
C PRO A 384 7.27 10.14 -35.64
N GLU A 385 8.09 10.03 -36.69
CA GLU A 385 9.27 10.89 -36.85
C GLU A 385 8.90 12.39 -36.88
N ALA A 386 7.68 12.72 -37.27
CA ALA A 386 7.15 14.08 -37.29
C ALA A 386 6.71 14.60 -35.91
N PHE A 387 6.64 13.77 -34.86
CA PHE A 387 6.21 14.18 -33.53
C PHE A 387 7.20 15.20 -32.94
N ARG A 388 6.72 16.33 -32.44
CA ARG A 388 7.57 17.38 -31.84
C ARG A 388 7.17 17.64 -30.40
N PHE A 389 8.08 17.41 -29.46
CA PHE A 389 7.81 17.66 -28.03
C PHE A 389 7.53 19.13 -27.73
N GLU A 390 8.15 20.06 -28.45
CA GLU A 390 7.85 21.50 -28.33
C GLU A 390 6.42 21.84 -28.73
N SER A 391 5.86 21.17 -29.73
CA SER A 391 4.47 21.35 -30.15
C SER A 391 3.54 20.65 -29.16
N TYR A 392 3.82 19.40 -28.81
CA TYR A 392 3.08 18.62 -27.82
C TYR A 392 2.91 19.35 -26.48
N GLU A 393 3.95 20.00 -25.95
CA GLU A 393 3.86 20.68 -24.65
C GLU A 393 2.84 21.83 -24.65
N SER A 394 2.66 22.54 -25.78
CA SER A 394 1.88 23.78 -25.91
C SER A 394 0.57 23.54 -26.67
N ALA A 395 -0.57 23.79 -26.02
CA ALA A 395 -1.89 23.55 -26.59
C ALA A 395 -2.14 24.27 -27.93
N GLU A 396 -1.58 25.46 -28.16
CA GLU A 396 -1.76 26.22 -29.41
C GLU A 396 -1.07 25.57 -30.62
N ARG A 397 -0.05 24.75 -30.37
CA ARG A 397 0.77 24.11 -31.41
C ARG A 397 0.58 22.60 -31.47
N GLY A 398 0.04 22.00 -30.41
CA GLY A 398 -0.01 20.56 -30.18
C GLY A 398 -1.19 19.82 -30.79
N THR A 399 -2.04 20.47 -31.61
CA THR A 399 -3.23 19.81 -32.21
C THR A 399 -2.88 18.52 -32.93
N THR A 400 -1.83 18.53 -33.77
CA THR A 400 -1.42 17.36 -34.55
C THR A 400 -0.94 16.23 -33.64
N GLU A 401 -0.11 16.53 -32.65
CA GLU A 401 0.38 15.55 -31.68
C GLU A 401 -0.77 14.96 -30.85
N MET A 402 -1.71 15.78 -30.39
CA MET A 402 -2.85 15.30 -29.62
C MET A 402 -3.83 14.47 -30.47
N GLU A 403 -4.11 14.86 -31.71
CA GLU A 403 -4.94 14.07 -32.63
C GLU A 403 -4.32 12.68 -32.88
N PHE A 404 -3.00 12.62 -33.05
CA PHE A 404 -2.27 11.34 -33.14
C PHE A 404 -2.44 10.51 -31.86
N LEU A 405 -2.13 11.07 -30.69
CA LEU A 405 -2.19 10.36 -29.42
C LEU A 405 -3.60 9.87 -29.08
N CYS A 406 -4.62 10.71 -29.25
CA CYS A 406 -6.02 10.33 -29.05
C CYS A 406 -6.47 9.29 -30.09
N GLY A 407 -6.01 9.41 -31.34
CA GLY A 407 -6.28 8.45 -32.42
C GLY A 407 -5.70 7.05 -32.14
N ALA A 408 -4.44 6.98 -31.71
CA ALA A 408 -3.77 5.75 -31.30
C ALA A 408 -4.48 5.10 -30.11
N SER A 409 -4.81 5.89 -29.08
CA SER A 409 -5.60 5.44 -27.92
C SER A 409 -6.95 4.86 -28.33
N ARG A 410 -7.68 5.54 -29.24
CA ARG A 410 -8.95 5.05 -29.79
C ARG A 410 -8.82 3.69 -30.47
N ALA A 411 -7.81 3.53 -31.31
CA ALA A 411 -7.57 2.29 -32.04
C ALA A 411 -7.27 1.13 -31.09
N ALA A 412 -6.38 1.36 -30.12
CA ALA A 412 -6.02 0.38 -29.09
C ALA A 412 -7.24 -0.04 -28.26
N LEU A 413 -7.99 0.92 -27.73
CA LEU A 413 -9.18 0.65 -26.92
C LEU A 413 -10.27 -0.08 -27.70
N THR A 414 -10.45 0.24 -28.98
CA THR A 414 -11.41 -0.47 -29.85
C THR A 414 -10.98 -1.92 -30.05
N SER A 415 -9.69 -2.16 -30.31
CA SER A 415 -9.16 -3.52 -30.44
C SER A 415 -9.32 -4.33 -29.14
N GLU A 416 -8.95 -3.75 -28.00
CA GLU A 416 -9.13 -4.36 -26.67
C GLU A 416 -10.62 -4.70 -26.40
N PHE A 417 -11.54 -3.80 -26.75
CA PHE A 417 -12.98 -4.01 -26.56
C PHE A 417 -13.48 -5.20 -27.40
N LEU A 418 -13.12 -5.26 -28.68
CA LEU A 418 -13.53 -6.33 -29.59
C LEU A 418 -12.96 -7.69 -29.15
N GLU A 419 -11.71 -7.72 -28.69
CA GLU A 419 -11.10 -8.93 -28.12
C GLU A 419 -11.81 -9.38 -26.85
N ALA A 420 -12.02 -8.47 -25.89
CA ALA A 420 -12.68 -8.78 -24.63
C ALA A 420 -14.12 -9.30 -24.82
N THR A 421 -14.86 -8.73 -25.78
CA THR A 421 -16.23 -9.13 -26.08
C THR A 421 -16.35 -10.42 -26.89
N SER A 422 -15.27 -10.92 -27.49
CA SER A 422 -15.25 -12.20 -28.22
C SER A 422 -15.53 -13.43 -27.34
N PHE A 423 -15.40 -13.26 -26.02
CA PHE A 423 -15.66 -14.30 -25.03
C PHE A 423 -17.08 -14.25 -24.44
N LEU A 424 -17.90 -13.26 -24.83
CA LEU A 424 -19.30 -13.18 -24.42
C LEU A 424 -20.15 -14.28 -25.06
N THR A 425 -21.43 -14.34 -24.69
CA THR A 425 -22.35 -15.28 -25.33
C THR A 425 -22.46 -14.98 -26.84
N PRO A 426 -22.73 -15.98 -27.70
CA PRO A 426 -22.78 -15.76 -29.15
C PRO A 426 -23.68 -14.60 -29.58
N GLY A 427 -24.84 -14.42 -28.94
CA GLY A 427 -25.77 -13.33 -29.27
C GLY A 427 -25.32 -11.95 -28.81
N GLU A 428 -24.54 -11.85 -27.73
CA GLU A 428 -23.94 -10.58 -27.29
C GLU A 428 -22.78 -10.17 -28.19
N PHE A 429 -21.93 -11.13 -28.54
CA PHE A 429 -20.83 -10.92 -29.47
C PHE A 429 -21.34 -10.51 -30.88
N GLU A 430 -22.39 -11.16 -31.37
CA GLU A 430 -23.02 -10.83 -32.67
C GLU A 430 -23.48 -9.36 -32.71
N ARG A 431 -24.11 -8.85 -31.64
CA ARG A 431 -24.52 -7.43 -31.55
C ARG A 431 -23.35 -6.46 -31.65
N VAL A 432 -22.20 -6.80 -31.05
CA VAL A 432 -20.98 -5.99 -31.12
C VAL A 432 -20.41 -6.05 -32.54
N SER A 433 -20.28 -7.25 -33.11
CA SER A 433 -19.77 -7.44 -34.48
C SER A 433 -20.62 -6.70 -35.51
N GLU A 434 -21.95 -6.84 -35.46
CA GLU A 434 -22.88 -6.16 -36.37
C GLU A 434 -22.78 -4.64 -36.29
N LEU A 435 -22.64 -4.08 -35.08
CA LEU A 435 -22.46 -2.63 -34.94
C LEU A 435 -21.10 -2.20 -35.51
N ASN A 436 -20.03 -2.94 -35.23
CA ASN A 436 -18.70 -2.63 -35.75
C ASN A 436 -18.66 -2.66 -37.28
N ASP A 437 -19.33 -3.64 -37.91
CA ASP A 437 -19.38 -3.77 -39.37
C ASP A 437 -20.25 -2.70 -40.02
N ARG A 438 -21.40 -2.36 -39.40
CA ARG A 438 -22.34 -1.36 -39.93
C ARG A 438 -21.85 0.07 -39.71
N ASP A 439 -21.30 0.36 -38.54
CA ASP A 439 -20.91 1.70 -38.10
C ASP A 439 -19.66 1.67 -37.20
N PRO A 440 -18.47 1.48 -37.80
CA PRO A 440 -17.22 1.42 -37.05
C PRO A 440 -16.88 2.73 -36.33
N LYS A 441 -17.41 3.87 -36.81
CA LYS A 441 -17.22 5.17 -36.15
C LYS A 441 -17.97 5.23 -34.84
N ARG A 442 -19.25 4.82 -34.84
CA ARG A 442 -20.04 4.71 -33.62
C ARG A 442 -19.45 3.68 -32.66
N MET A 443 -18.95 2.55 -33.16
CA MET A 443 -18.26 1.57 -32.31
C MET A 443 -17.07 2.19 -31.59
N ALA A 444 -16.21 2.92 -32.31
CA ALA A 444 -15.06 3.57 -31.70
C ALA A 444 -15.46 4.58 -30.60
N LEU A 445 -16.57 5.33 -30.78
CA LEU A 445 -17.09 6.23 -29.74
C LEU A 445 -17.59 5.49 -28.49
N VAL A 446 -18.18 4.30 -28.66
CA VAL A 446 -18.59 3.44 -27.54
C VAL A 446 -17.36 2.94 -26.78
N CYS A 447 -16.36 2.41 -27.49
CA CYS A 447 -15.15 1.86 -26.87
C CYS A 447 -14.30 2.92 -26.16
N GLN A 448 -14.44 4.20 -26.54
CA GLN A 448 -13.76 5.32 -25.89
C GLN A 448 -14.44 5.84 -24.63
N GLN A 449 -15.67 5.42 -24.34
CA GLN A 449 -16.30 5.81 -23.08
C GLN A 449 -15.47 5.26 -21.93
N ALA A 450 -15.08 6.14 -20.99
CA ALA A 450 -14.19 5.75 -19.90
C ALA A 450 -14.73 4.53 -19.11
N GLY A 451 -16.02 4.45 -18.85
CA GLY A 451 -16.64 3.29 -18.20
C GLY A 451 -16.57 2.00 -19.03
N ALA A 452 -16.61 2.08 -20.37
CA ALA A 452 -16.40 0.93 -21.25
C ALA A 452 -14.99 0.35 -21.10
N VAL A 453 -13.98 1.21 -20.90
CA VAL A 453 -12.59 0.77 -20.68
C VAL A 453 -12.44 0.01 -19.36
N ALA A 454 -13.06 0.49 -18.27
CA ALA A 454 -13.03 -0.23 -17.00
C ALA A 454 -13.77 -1.59 -17.09
N TRP A 455 -14.94 -1.60 -17.75
CA TRP A 455 -15.72 -2.82 -17.97
C TRP A 455 -15.00 -3.85 -18.84
N GLN A 456 -14.45 -3.46 -20.00
CA GLN A 456 -13.81 -4.39 -20.94
C GLN A 456 -12.58 -5.06 -20.31
N ARG A 457 -11.81 -4.32 -19.52
CA ARG A 457 -10.60 -4.83 -18.83
C ARG A 457 -10.96 -5.80 -17.72
N THR A 458 -12.08 -5.54 -17.04
CA THR A 458 -12.64 -6.47 -16.07
C THR A 458 -13.09 -7.76 -16.75
N LEU A 459 -13.85 -7.65 -17.85
CA LEU A 459 -14.29 -8.79 -18.65
C LEU A 459 -13.11 -9.63 -19.15
N ALA A 460 -12.09 -9.00 -19.74
CA ALA A 460 -10.89 -9.68 -20.22
C ALA A 460 -10.16 -10.42 -19.08
N SER A 461 -10.06 -9.82 -17.90
CA SER A 461 -9.45 -10.47 -16.73
C SER A 461 -10.25 -11.68 -16.25
N GLN A 462 -11.59 -11.58 -16.20
CA GLN A 462 -12.46 -12.69 -15.84
C GLN A 462 -12.35 -13.87 -16.81
N ASN A 463 -12.19 -13.61 -18.11
CA ASN A 463 -11.99 -14.65 -19.13
C ASN A 463 -10.67 -15.40 -18.95
N LEU A 464 -9.66 -14.76 -18.34
CA LEU A 464 -8.40 -15.39 -17.95
C LEU A 464 -8.48 -16.12 -16.60
N GLY A 465 -9.68 -16.25 -16.02
CA GLY A 465 -9.89 -16.86 -14.70
C GLY A 465 -9.43 -15.98 -13.53
N ARG A 466 -9.19 -14.68 -13.75
CA ARG A 466 -8.74 -13.74 -12.72
C ARG A 466 -9.92 -12.96 -12.17
N VAL A 467 -9.95 -12.80 -10.84
CA VAL A 467 -10.93 -11.94 -10.18
C VAL A 467 -10.36 -10.54 -10.07
N VAL A 468 -11.04 -9.56 -10.66
CA VAL A 468 -10.75 -8.15 -10.44
C VAL A 468 -11.47 -7.71 -9.17
N HIS A 469 -10.81 -6.95 -8.32
CA HIS A 469 -11.38 -6.45 -7.08
C HIS A 469 -11.51 -4.92 -7.11
N THR A 470 -12.46 -4.39 -6.36
CA THR A 470 -12.55 -2.97 -6.04
C THR A 470 -11.36 -2.53 -5.18
N VAL A 471 -11.15 -1.22 -5.04
CA VAL A 471 -10.11 -0.64 -4.17
C VAL A 471 -10.23 -1.12 -2.70
N ASP A 472 -11.44 -1.39 -2.23
CA ASP A 472 -11.71 -1.94 -0.90
C ASP A 472 -11.80 -3.48 -0.85
N GLY A 473 -11.41 -4.17 -1.93
CA GLY A 473 -11.17 -5.62 -1.95
C GLY A 473 -12.39 -6.49 -2.28
N GLN A 474 -13.52 -5.92 -2.69
CA GLN A 474 -14.71 -6.66 -3.10
C GLN A 474 -14.59 -7.17 -4.55
N PRO A 475 -15.05 -8.38 -4.88
CA PRO A 475 -14.96 -8.89 -6.25
C PRO A 475 -15.85 -8.09 -7.20
N LEU A 476 -15.29 -7.68 -8.34
CA LEU A 476 -15.98 -7.04 -9.45
C LEU A 476 -16.32 -8.08 -10.51
N SER A 477 -17.53 -7.97 -11.06
CA SER A 477 -17.94 -8.75 -12.22
C SER A 477 -18.43 -7.85 -13.35
N ALA A 478 -17.88 -8.03 -14.54
CA ALA A 478 -18.46 -7.50 -15.76
C ALA A 478 -19.76 -8.26 -16.05
N ASP A 479 -20.82 -7.53 -16.36
CA ASP A 479 -22.11 -8.08 -16.77
C ASP A 479 -22.50 -7.56 -18.16
N ALA A 480 -23.37 -8.29 -18.85
CA ALA A 480 -23.84 -7.91 -20.17
C ALA A 480 -24.91 -6.79 -20.16
N ALA A 481 -25.48 -6.46 -18.99
CA ALA A 481 -26.46 -5.38 -18.89
C ALA A 481 -25.79 -4.03 -19.19
N TYR A 482 -24.54 -3.84 -18.74
CA TYR A 482 -23.77 -2.66 -19.08
C TYR A 482 -23.44 -2.55 -20.58
N LEU A 483 -23.18 -3.67 -21.26
CA LEU A 483 -23.02 -3.66 -22.72
C LEU A 483 -24.29 -3.17 -23.42
N ALA A 484 -25.46 -3.59 -22.97
CA ALA A 484 -26.72 -3.14 -23.54
C ALA A 484 -26.96 -1.63 -23.32
N ASP A 485 -26.63 -1.10 -22.14
CA ASP A 485 -26.64 0.34 -21.86
C ASP A 485 -25.71 1.10 -22.82
N LEU A 486 -24.45 0.69 -22.90
CA LEU A 486 -23.43 1.31 -23.76
C LEU A 486 -23.85 1.40 -25.21
N LEU A 487 -24.35 0.30 -25.80
CA LEU A 487 -24.77 0.25 -27.19
C LEU A 487 -26.06 1.07 -27.44
N GLY A 488 -26.87 1.27 -26.41
CA GLY A 488 -28.12 2.02 -26.43
C GLY A 488 -27.98 3.54 -26.30
N ARG A 489 -26.80 4.05 -25.90
CA ARG A 489 -26.55 5.49 -25.74
C ARG A 489 -26.78 6.26 -27.05
N SER A 490 -27.33 7.47 -26.96
CA SER A 490 -27.51 8.32 -28.14
C SER A 490 -26.15 8.78 -28.70
N GLU A 491 -26.12 9.27 -29.93
CA GLU A 491 -24.87 9.83 -30.48
C GLU A 491 -24.40 11.05 -29.67
N ASP A 492 -25.34 11.88 -29.19
CA ASP A 492 -25.04 13.03 -28.33
C ASP A 492 -24.42 12.59 -26.99
N ASP A 493 -24.93 11.51 -26.39
CA ASP A 493 -24.36 10.94 -25.15
C ASP A 493 -22.93 10.41 -25.32
N LEU A 494 -22.59 9.97 -26.53
CA LEU A 494 -21.28 9.40 -26.84
C LEU A 494 -20.24 10.48 -27.16
N VAL A 495 -20.66 11.59 -27.75
CA VAL A 495 -19.76 12.68 -28.18
C VAL A 495 -19.63 13.78 -27.12
N SER A 496 -20.66 14.01 -26.30
CA SER A 496 -20.64 15.06 -25.28
C SER A 496 -19.78 14.70 -24.06
N LEU A 497 -19.22 15.72 -23.41
CA LEU A 497 -18.53 15.57 -22.14
C LEU A 497 -19.52 15.19 -21.04
N ALA A 498 -19.39 13.98 -20.50
CA ALA A 498 -20.29 13.48 -19.47
C ALA A 498 -19.95 14.09 -18.10
N VAL A 499 -20.71 15.11 -17.67
CA VAL A 499 -20.53 15.78 -16.38
C VAL A 499 -21.48 15.21 -15.32
N ALA A 500 -20.92 14.50 -14.35
CA ALA A 500 -21.63 13.82 -13.27
C ALA A 500 -22.79 12.95 -13.78
N ARG A 501 -22.59 12.33 -14.96
CA ARG A 501 -23.47 11.27 -15.47
C ARG A 501 -23.21 10.02 -14.63
N GLU A 502 -24.29 9.36 -14.22
CA GLU A 502 -24.19 8.09 -13.52
C GLU A 502 -23.70 7.02 -14.48
N ASP A 503 -22.44 6.59 -14.29
CA ASP A 503 -21.85 5.46 -15.01
C ASP A 503 -21.31 4.48 -13.96
N PRO A 504 -21.89 3.28 -13.81
CA PRO A 504 -21.52 2.36 -12.75
C PRO A 504 -20.05 1.95 -12.84
N TRP A 505 -19.45 1.90 -14.03
CA TRP A 505 -18.05 1.47 -14.19
C TRP A 505 -17.03 2.57 -13.94
N LEU A 506 -17.48 3.81 -13.78
CA LEU A 506 -16.65 4.89 -13.24
C LEU A 506 -16.71 4.98 -11.71
N ARG A 507 -17.57 4.18 -11.06
CA ARG A 507 -17.82 4.25 -9.61
C ARG A 507 -17.54 2.94 -8.89
N LYS A 508 -18.12 1.83 -9.36
CA LYS A 508 -17.97 0.48 -8.79
C LYS A 508 -16.52 0.12 -8.46
N PRO A 509 -15.51 0.40 -9.32
CA PRO A 509 -14.13 0.00 -9.02
C PRO A 509 -13.57 0.57 -7.71
N PHE A 510 -14.12 1.67 -7.19
CA PHE A 510 -13.64 2.31 -5.97
C PHE A 510 -14.29 1.78 -4.69
N GLY A 511 -15.37 0.99 -4.79
CA GLY A 511 -16.12 0.54 -3.60
C GLY A 511 -16.50 1.70 -2.69
N ASP A 512 -16.29 1.54 -1.39
CA ASP A 512 -16.52 2.56 -0.36
C ASP A 512 -15.28 3.45 -0.10
N ALA A 513 -14.17 3.25 -0.83
CA ALA A 513 -12.95 4.03 -0.66
C ALA A 513 -13.09 5.49 -1.15
N ILE A 514 -14.01 5.75 -2.09
CA ILE A 514 -14.30 7.08 -2.60
C ILE A 514 -15.81 7.29 -2.61
N TYR A 515 -16.25 8.40 -2.03
CA TYR A 515 -17.66 8.75 -2.06
C TYR A 515 -18.00 9.53 -3.33
N PHE A 516 -18.97 9.04 -4.11
CA PHE A 516 -19.48 9.73 -5.29
C PHE A 516 -20.71 10.57 -4.94
N GLU A 517 -20.74 11.81 -5.44
CA GLU A 517 -21.86 12.70 -5.18
C GLU A 517 -23.17 12.16 -5.77
N THR A 518 -24.25 12.27 -4.98
CA THR A 518 -25.59 11.92 -5.46
C THR A 518 -26.11 12.98 -6.42
N GLU A 519 -27.21 12.68 -7.12
CA GLU A 519 -27.83 13.62 -8.05
C GLU A 519 -28.22 14.95 -7.39
N ALA A 520 -28.66 14.91 -6.13
CA ALA A 520 -29.03 16.10 -5.36
C ALA A 520 -27.86 17.07 -5.16
N TRP A 521 -26.63 16.54 -4.99
CA TRP A 521 -25.41 17.33 -4.85
C TRP A 521 -24.75 17.64 -6.19
N SER A 522 -24.93 16.76 -7.18
CA SER A 522 -24.36 16.92 -8.52
C SER A 522 -25.07 17.98 -9.34
N SER A 523 -26.40 18.01 -9.32
CA SER A 523 -27.22 18.93 -10.10
C SER A 523 -26.80 20.41 -9.97
N PRO A 524 -26.68 21.00 -8.77
CA PRO A 524 -26.22 22.38 -8.62
C PRO A 524 -24.74 22.59 -8.97
N ALA A 525 -23.92 21.55 -8.93
CA ALA A 525 -22.48 21.64 -9.24
C ALA A 525 -22.16 21.53 -10.74
N ARG A 526 -23.09 21.05 -11.60
CA ARG A 526 -22.83 20.95 -13.05
C ARG A 526 -22.53 22.29 -13.71
N SER A 527 -23.19 23.37 -13.28
CA SER A 527 -22.91 24.73 -13.79
C SER A 527 -21.50 25.20 -13.44
N LEU A 528 -20.94 24.73 -12.32
CA LEU A 528 -19.58 25.06 -11.89
C LEU A 528 -18.54 24.56 -12.89
N VAL A 529 -18.74 23.36 -13.45
CA VAL A 529 -17.86 22.81 -14.51
C VAL A 529 -17.90 23.68 -15.75
N HIS A 530 -19.10 24.16 -16.15
CA HIS A 530 -19.24 25.08 -17.28
C HIS A 530 -18.59 26.45 -17.01
N GLU A 531 -18.61 26.93 -15.78
CA GLU A 531 -17.90 28.15 -15.37
C GLU A 531 -16.38 27.96 -15.41
N ALA A 532 -15.88 26.87 -14.84
CA ALA A 532 -14.46 26.52 -14.86
C ALA A 532 -13.92 26.38 -16.30
N LEU A 533 -14.63 25.65 -17.17
CA LEU A 533 -14.24 25.51 -18.58
C LEU A 533 -14.28 26.84 -19.34
N ARG A 534 -15.23 27.75 -19.02
CA ARG A 534 -15.24 29.10 -19.59
C ARG A 534 -14.03 29.93 -19.14
N ILE A 535 -13.56 29.77 -17.91
CA ILE A 535 -12.34 30.41 -17.43
C ILE A 535 -11.12 29.91 -18.21
N VAL A 536 -11.00 28.59 -18.40
CA VAL A 536 -9.91 27.99 -19.20
C VAL A 536 -10.00 28.47 -20.66
N GLU A 537 -11.19 28.52 -21.23
CA GLU A 537 -11.42 28.96 -22.61
C GLU A 537 -11.13 30.46 -22.80
N ALA A 538 -11.47 31.31 -21.82
CA ALA A 538 -11.12 32.73 -21.83
C ALA A 538 -9.61 32.96 -21.70
N TRP A 539 -8.90 32.08 -21.00
CA TRP A 539 -7.45 32.14 -20.88
C TRP A 539 -6.74 31.61 -22.13
N ARG A 540 -7.02 30.37 -22.51
CA ARG A 540 -6.41 29.64 -23.61
C ARG A 540 -7.45 28.74 -24.31
N PRO A 541 -8.08 29.21 -25.40
CA PRO A 541 -9.08 28.44 -26.13
C PRO A 541 -8.59 27.08 -26.62
N ALA A 542 -7.32 27.01 -27.04
CA ALA A 542 -6.70 25.77 -27.50
C ALA A 542 -6.60 24.72 -26.38
N LEU A 543 -6.29 25.13 -25.15
CA LEU A 543 -6.24 24.23 -23.99
C LEU A 543 -7.63 23.68 -23.64
N ALA A 544 -8.66 24.53 -23.69
CA ALA A 544 -10.04 24.07 -23.53
C ALA A 544 -10.44 23.06 -24.63
N GLY A 545 -9.97 23.27 -25.87
CA GLY A 545 -10.10 22.31 -26.96
C GLY A 545 -9.40 20.97 -26.68
N GLU A 546 -8.16 21.01 -26.19
CA GLU A 546 -7.42 19.79 -25.80
C GLU A 546 -8.12 19.02 -24.67
N ILE A 547 -8.64 19.71 -23.65
CA ILE A 547 -9.42 19.10 -22.56
C ILE A 547 -10.63 18.36 -23.12
N ARG A 548 -11.41 19.01 -23.99
CA ARG A 548 -12.61 18.39 -24.61
C ARG A 548 -12.29 17.23 -25.53
N MET A 549 -11.08 17.19 -26.10
CA MET A 549 -10.61 16.11 -26.97
C MET A 549 -10.11 14.88 -26.20
N ALA A 550 -9.46 15.08 -25.05
CA ALA A 550 -8.86 13.99 -24.27
C ALA A 550 -9.80 13.47 -23.17
N CYS A 551 -10.66 14.32 -22.62
CA CYS A 551 -11.52 14.00 -21.49
C CYS A 551 -12.96 13.79 -21.95
N HIS A 552 -13.55 12.67 -21.53
CA HIS A 552 -14.91 12.25 -21.91
C HIS A 552 -15.86 12.20 -20.71
N ALA A 553 -15.33 12.17 -19.48
CA ALA A 553 -16.14 12.16 -18.27
C ALA A 553 -15.52 12.99 -17.14
N ILE A 554 -16.37 13.67 -16.38
CA ILE A 554 -16.03 14.31 -15.10
C ILE A 554 -16.97 13.73 -14.05
N GLN A 555 -16.42 13.05 -13.04
CA GLN A 555 -17.16 12.53 -11.89
C GLN A 555 -16.90 13.40 -10.66
N PHE A 556 -17.93 13.59 -9.84
CA PHE A 556 -17.83 14.36 -8.60
C PHE A 556 -17.60 13.44 -7.42
N VAL A 557 -16.53 13.71 -6.65
CA VAL A 557 -16.06 12.83 -5.57
C VAL A 557 -15.78 13.59 -4.28
N ARG A 558 -15.87 12.87 -3.16
CA ARG A 558 -15.34 13.25 -1.85
C ARG A 558 -14.46 12.12 -1.32
N ASP A 559 -13.31 12.51 -0.77
CA ASP A 559 -12.45 11.60 -0.01
C ASP A 559 -12.84 11.70 1.48
N PRO A 560 -13.40 10.65 2.10
CA PRO A 560 -13.82 10.67 3.50
C PRO A 560 -12.65 10.75 4.49
N LEU A 561 -11.43 10.43 4.07
CA LEU A 561 -10.22 10.50 4.88
C LEU A 561 -9.49 11.84 4.74
N ALA A 562 -9.81 12.62 3.69
CA ALA A 562 -9.26 13.95 3.51
C ALA A 562 -9.87 14.95 4.51
N HIS A 563 -9.07 15.96 4.88
CA HIS A 563 -9.58 17.06 5.68
C HIS A 563 -10.75 17.75 4.93
N PRO A 564 -11.88 18.11 5.60
CA PRO A 564 -13.07 18.65 4.94
C PRO A 564 -12.86 19.92 4.08
N GLU A 565 -11.78 20.64 4.35
CA GLU A 565 -11.36 21.86 3.64
C GLU A 565 -10.42 21.60 2.45
N LYS A 566 -10.04 20.35 2.20
CA LYS A 566 -9.11 19.98 1.14
C LYS A 566 -9.87 19.69 -0.15
N ILE A 567 -9.52 20.39 -1.23
CA ILE A 567 -9.99 20.06 -2.58
C ILE A 567 -9.18 18.87 -3.08
N VAL A 568 -9.86 17.81 -3.49
CA VAL A 568 -9.25 16.58 -4.00
C VAL A 568 -9.61 16.43 -5.49
N SER A 569 -8.60 16.14 -6.29
CA SER A 569 -8.78 15.68 -7.66
C SER A 569 -7.82 14.55 -7.93
N PHE A 570 -8.21 13.67 -8.85
CA PHE A 570 -7.31 12.68 -9.41
C PHE A 570 -7.81 12.23 -10.78
N SER A 571 -6.91 11.56 -11.50
CA SER A 571 -7.20 10.89 -12.75
C SER A 571 -6.38 9.62 -12.84
N ASP A 572 -6.98 8.59 -13.44
CA ASP A 572 -6.39 7.26 -13.50
C ASP A 572 -6.07 6.90 -14.96
N ASN A 573 -4.88 6.33 -15.18
CA ASN A 573 -4.51 5.80 -16.48
C ASN A 573 -5.24 4.47 -16.79
N THR A 574 -5.78 3.77 -15.79
CA THR A 574 -6.60 2.57 -16.00
C THR A 574 -7.94 2.89 -16.67
N VAL A 575 -8.41 4.14 -16.55
CA VAL A 575 -9.68 4.62 -17.11
C VAL A 575 -9.46 5.95 -17.86
N PRO A 576 -8.80 5.92 -19.03
CA PRO A 576 -8.36 7.13 -19.73
C PRO A 576 -9.55 8.04 -20.08
N GLY A 577 -9.35 9.34 -19.91
CA GLY A 577 -10.34 10.37 -20.21
C GLY A 577 -11.40 10.62 -19.12
N ALA A 578 -11.32 9.95 -17.96
CA ALA A 578 -12.12 10.28 -16.78
C ALA A 578 -11.34 11.18 -15.81
N LEU A 579 -11.97 12.27 -15.38
CA LEU A 579 -11.49 13.16 -14.33
C LEU A 579 -12.37 13.02 -13.09
N TYR A 580 -11.77 12.87 -11.91
CA TYR A 580 -12.48 12.81 -10.64
C TYR A 580 -12.14 14.07 -9.84
N VAL A 581 -13.15 14.88 -9.53
CA VAL A 581 -12.96 16.20 -8.92
C VAL A 581 -13.92 16.42 -7.76
N SER A 582 -13.44 17.01 -6.68
CA SER A 582 -14.29 17.59 -5.65
C SER A 582 -14.88 18.90 -6.12
N VAL A 583 -16.17 19.09 -5.88
CA VAL A 583 -16.90 20.32 -6.21
C VAL A 583 -17.47 21.03 -4.98
N TRP A 584 -17.30 20.41 -3.81
CA TRP A 584 -17.77 20.90 -2.52
C TRP A 584 -16.62 20.98 -1.51
N GLN A 585 -16.66 22.01 -0.67
CA GLN A 585 -15.82 22.21 0.51
C GLN A 585 -16.75 22.43 1.69
N GLY A 586 -16.85 21.42 2.57
CA GLY A 586 -17.93 21.35 3.56
C GLY A 586 -19.32 21.35 2.90
N ASP A 587 -20.11 22.39 3.17
CA ASP A 587 -21.47 22.60 2.65
C ASP A 587 -21.55 23.63 1.51
N ARG A 588 -20.39 24.09 0.99
CA ARG A 588 -20.29 25.13 -0.03
C ARG A 588 -19.64 24.62 -1.30
N LEU A 589 -20.10 25.12 -2.45
CA LEU A 589 -19.41 24.90 -3.72
C LEU A 589 -18.03 25.55 -3.69
N ILE A 590 -17.04 24.89 -4.30
CA ILE A 590 -15.70 25.45 -4.46
C ILE A 590 -15.70 26.60 -5.47
N ASP A 591 -14.59 27.32 -5.51
CA ASP A 591 -14.41 28.37 -6.49
C ASP A 591 -14.31 27.84 -7.93
N PRO A 592 -14.95 28.49 -8.93
CA PRO A 592 -14.75 28.12 -10.34
C PRO A 592 -13.29 28.12 -10.78
N TYR A 593 -12.44 28.97 -10.20
CA TYR A 593 -11.00 28.99 -10.49
C TYR A 593 -10.26 27.80 -9.86
N ASP A 594 -10.75 27.27 -8.74
CA ASP A 594 -10.19 26.07 -8.10
C ASP A 594 -10.55 24.81 -8.88
N LEU A 595 -11.77 24.77 -9.40
CA LEU A 595 -12.16 23.72 -10.32
C LEU A 595 -11.40 23.83 -11.64
N ALA A 596 -11.18 25.05 -12.17
CA ALA A 596 -10.37 25.24 -13.38
C ALA A 596 -8.93 24.73 -13.17
N ASP A 597 -8.29 25.04 -12.04
CA ASP A 597 -6.99 24.48 -11.65
C ASP A 597 -7.02 22.95 -11.66
N SER A 598 -8.01 22.34 -11.00
CA SER A 598 -8.17 20.88 -10.94
C SER A 598 -8.36 20.25 -12.32
N LEU A 599 -9.18 20.86 -13.19
CA LEU A 599 -9.41 20.36 -14.56
C LEU A 599 -8.13 20.46 -15.41
N ILE A 600 -7.37 21.55 -15.29
CA ILE A 600 -6.07 21.69 -15.97
C ILE A 600 -5.08 20.65 -15.43
N HIS A 601 -5.01 20.49 -14.11
CA HIS A 601 -4.14 19.55 -13.43
C HIS A 601 -4.33 18.13 -13.95
N GLU A 602 -5.56 17.63 -13.86
CA GLU A 602 -5.86 16.25 -14.22
C GLU A 602 -5.80 16.03 -15.74
N HIS A 603 -6.18 17.02 -16.55
CA HIS A 603 -5.97 16.95 -18.00
C HIS A 603 -4.48 16.81 -18.35
N ARG A 604 -3.60 17.54 -17.67
CA ARG A 604 -2.15 17.45 -17.93
C ARG A 604 -1.61 16.06 -17.58
N HIS A 605 -2.13 15.39 -16.55
CA HIS A 605 -1.85 13.97 -16.32
C HIS A 605 -2.36 13.09 -17.46
N GLN A 606 -3.61 13.25 -17.89
CA GLN A 606 -4.19 12.48 -19.00
C GLN A 606 -3.40 12.65 -20.31
N LYS A 607 -3.00 13.88 -20.63
CA LYS A 607 -2.16 14.19 -21.79
C LYS A 607 -0.84 13.42 -21.75
N LEU A 608 -0.18 13.39 -20.59
CA LEU A 608 1.07 12.64 -20.42
C LEU A 608 0.86 11.11 -20.47
N TYR A 609 -0.23 10.60 -19.88
CA TYR A 609 -0.56 9.17 -19.99
C TYR A 609 -0.76 8.72 -21.44
N LEU A 610 -1.39 9.54 -22.27
CA LEU A 610 -1.54 9.24 -23.70
C LEU A 610 -0.17 9.10 -24.40
N LEU A 611 0.79 9.95 -24.06
CA LEU A 611 2.17 9.84 -24.58
C LEU A 611 2.86 8.58 -24.06
N GLU A 612 2.79 8.32 -22.75
CA GLU A 612 3.49 7.20 -22.10
C GLU A 612 2.96 5.83 -22.50
N ARG A 613 1.70 5.76 -22.93
CA ARG A 613 1.09 4.59 -23.57
C ARG A 613 1.71 4.22 -24.91
N ILE A 614 2.54 5.08 -25.50
CA ILE A 614 3.22 4.83 -26.79
C ILE A 614 4.73 4.82 -26.55
N SER A 615 5.22 5.81 -25.80
CA SER A 615 6.63 5.97 -25.51
C SER A 615 6.84 6.30 -24.03
N PRO A 616 7.30 5.33 -23.21
CA PRO A 616 7.64 5.57 -21.81
C PRO A 616 8.64 6.72 -21.67
N THR A 617 8.49 7.50 -20.60
CA THR A 617 9.32 8.69 -20.31
C THR A 617 10.47 8.37 -19.35
N VAL A 618 10.32 7.33 -18.54
CA VAL A 618 11.31 6.88 -17.54
C VAL A 618 11.64 5.42 -17.80
N GLU A 619 12.92 5.07 -17.69
CA GLU A 619 13.37 3.68 -17.78
C GLU A 619 12.88 2.89 -16.55
N PRO A 620 12.59 1.59 -16.67
CA PRO A 620 12.26 0.76 -15.50
C PRO A 620 13.34 0.90 -14.42
N THR A 621 12.94 1.34 -13.22
CA THR A 621 13.88 1.65 -12.14
C THR A 621 13.26 1.48 -10.76
N GLU A 622 14.07 1.01 -9.81
CA GLU A 622 13.75 0.98 -8.38
C GLU A 622 14.05 2.33 -7.69
N LEU A 623 14.66 3.29 -8.41
CA LEU A 623 15.03 4.59 -7.86
C LEU A 623 13.80 5.30 -7.28
N ARG A 624 13.97 5.87 -6.09
CA ARG A 624 13.01 6.76 -5.43
C ARG A 624 13.69 8.10 -5.19
N VAL A 625 13.01 9.19 -5.54
CA VAL A 625 13.54 10.55 -5.51
C VAL A 625 12.66 11.47 -4.68
N VAL A 626 13.26 12.52 -4.13
CA VAL A 626 12.55 13.56 -3.40
C VAL A 626 11.68 14.37 -4.37
N SER A 627 10.45 14.68 -3.96
CA SER A 627 9.51 15.52 -4.68
C SER A 627 9.18 16.75 -3.82
N PRO A 628 9.41 17.99 -4.27
CA PRO A 628 9.13 19.19 -3.46
C PRO A 628 7.66 19.33 -3.03
N TRP A 629 6.73 18.72 -3.78
CA TRP A 629 5.30 18.74 -3.47
C TRP A 629 4.83 17.65 -2.49
N ARG A 630 5.70 16.75 -2.01
CA ARG A 630 5.32 15.62 -1.13
C ARG A 630 6.43 15.27 -0.13
N GLU A 631 6.03 14.76 1.03
CA GLU A 631 6.97 14.31 2.08
C GLU A 631 7.58 12.92 1.77
N ASP A 632 6.84 12.07 1.06
CA ASP A 632 7.27 10.74 0.65
C ASP A 632 8.12 10.74 -0.64
N LEU A 633 9.07 9.81 -0.71
CA LEU A 633 9.86 9.61 -1.93
C LEU A 633 8.98 9.07 -3.06
N ARG A 634 9.18 9.58 -4.28
CA ARG A 634 8.40 9.19 -5.46
C ARG A 634 9.24 8.45 -6.49
N PRO A 635 8.64 7.60 -7.33
CA PRO A 635 9.30 7.18 -8.55
C PRO A 635 9.59 8.40 -9.45
N PRO A 636 10.65 8.39 -10.28
CA PRO A 636 10.96 9.50 -11.18
C PRO A 636 9.83 9.86 -12.16
N SER A 637 9.01 8.88 -12.56
CA SER A 637 7.82 9.13 -13.40
C SER A 637 6.82 10.04 -12.68
N GLY A 638 6.60 9.81 -11.38
CA GLY A 638 5.75 10.66 -10.56
C GLY A 638 6.27 12.10 -10.42
N LEU A 639 7.60 12.28 -10.36
CA LEU A 639 8.22 13.61 -10.36
C LEU A 639 8.07 14.30 -11.72
N LEU A 640 8.26 13.58 -12.83
CA LEU A 640 8.06 14.10 -14.19
C LEU A 640 6.61 14.56 -14.40
N HIS A 641 5.64 13.75 -13.95
CA HIS A 641 4.22 14.10 -13.96
C HIS A 641 3.95 15.41 -13.22
N ALA A 642 4.49 15.56 -12.01
CA ALA A 642 4.35 16.80 -11.25
C ALA A 642 4.93 18.00 -12.00
N VAL A 643 6.15 17.88 -12.53
CA VAL A 643 6.77 18.95 -13.34
C VAL A 643 5.91 19.30 -14.56
N PHE A 644 5.40 18.31 -15.29
CA PHE A 644 4.58 18.51 -16.48
C PHE A 644 3.27 19.27 -16.20
N VAL A 645 2.68 19.03 -15.03
CA VAL A 645 1.48 19.74 -14.54
C VAL A 645 1.82 21.14 -14.05
N PHE A 646 2.78 21.28 -13.14
CA PHE A 646 3.04 22.53 -12.44
C PHE A 646 3.64 23.60 -13.35
N VAL A 647 4.34 23.24 -14.43
CA VAL A 647 4.73 24.19 -15.48
C VAL A 647 3.51 24.89 -16.09
N GLU A 648 2.40 24.18 -16.27
CA GLU A 648 1.16 24.73 -16.84
C GLU A 648 0.34 25.49 -15.78
N LEU A 649 0.23 24.94 -14.56
CA LEU A 649 -0.48 25.63 -13.47
C LEU A 649 0.18 26.95 -13.07
N ARG A 650 1.52 27.05 -13.15
CA ARG A 650 2.21 28.34 -12.98
C ARG A 650 1.65 29.37 -13.97
N ARG A 651 1.51 29.02 -15.26
CA ARG A 651 0.97 29.93 -16.29
C ARG A 651 -0.48 30.31 -15.99
N PHE A 652 -1.28 29.36 -15.51
CA PHE A 652 -2.67 29.60 -15.13
C PHE A 652 -2.75 30.62 -13.99
N TRP A 653 -2.01 30.41 -12.91
CA TRP A 653 -2.03 31.33 -11.76
C TRP A 653 -1.49 32.71 -12.10
N ASP A 654 -0.54 32.84 -13.04
CA ASP A 654 -0.12 34.16 -13.54
C ASP A 654 -1.23 34.86 -14.34
N PHE A 655 -2.00 34.12 -15.15
CA PHE A 655 -3.21 34.66 -15.77
C PHE A 655 -4.24 35.11 -14.72
N VAL A 656 -4.50 34.30 -13.68
CA VAL A 656 -5.42 34.64 -12.59
C VAL A 656 -4.94 35.87 -11.81
N ARG A 657 -3.63 36.00 -11.59
CA ARG A 657 -3.04 37.19 -10.96
C ARG A 657 -3.33 38.47 -11.74
N GLN A 658 -3.25 38.41 -13.07
CA GLN A 658 -3.39 39.56 -13.96
C GLN A 658 -4.84 39.90 -14.32
N ASN A 659 -5.68 38.89 -14.52
CA ASN A 659 -7.02 39.03 -15.09
C ASN A 659 -8.14 38.48 -14.19
N GLY A 660 -7.78 37.74 -13.13
CA GLY A 660 -8.74 37.13 -12.21
C GLY A 660 -9.32 38.15 -11.22
N PRO A 661 -10.31 37.71 -10.42
CA PRO A 661 -10.96 38.57 -9.43
C PRO A 661 -9.99 38.96 -8.30
N SER A 662 -10.09 40.20 -7.80
CA SER A 662 -9.16 40.74 -6.79
C SER A 662 -9.01 39.85 -5.54
N ARG A 663 -10.06 39.11 -5.17
CA ARG A 663 -10.06 38.17 -4.03
C ARG A 663 -9.07 37.01 -4.17
N LEU A 664 -8.66 36.66 -5.41
CA LEU A 664 -7.70 35.59 -5.69
C LEU A 664 -6.27 36.10 -5.89
N HIS A 665 -6.04 37.41 -5.92
CA HIS A 665 -4.75 37.99 -6.30
C HIS A 665 -3.60 37.55 -5.38
N ASN A 666 -3.78 37.63 -4.06
CA ASN A 666 -2.77 37.19 -3.09
C ASN A 666 -2.50 35.68 -3.17
N ARG A 667 -3.56 34.89 -3.40
CA ARG A 667 -3.43 33.44 -3.57
C ARG A 667 -2.61 33.12 -4.83
N ALA A 668 -2.90 33.79 -5.94
CA ALA A 668 -2.17 33.61 -7.19
C ALA A 668 -0.68 33.95 -7.03
N ILE A 669 -0.33 35.04 -6.31
CA ILE A 669 1.07 35.39 -6.01
C ILE A 669 1.75 34.27 -5.24
N ASN A 670 1.12 33.75 -4.18
CA ASN A 670 1.70 32.68 -3.37
C ASN A 670 1.88 31.40 -4.20
N GLN A 671 0.85 31.00 -4.97
CA GLN A 671 0.94 29.81 -5.82
C GLN A 671 2.06 29.90 -6.86
N ILE A 672 2.25 31.06 -7.48
CA ILE A 672 3.34 31.28 -8.44
C ILE A 672 4.70 31.13 -7.75
N ARG A 673 4.90 31.80 -6.61
CA ARG A 673 6.16 31.76 -5.86
C ARG A 673 6.50 30.33 -5.45
N ASP A 674 5.56 29.65 -4.79
CA ASP A 674 5.77 28.30 -4.28
C ASP A 674 6.02 27.31 -5.44
N THR A 675 5.34 27.50 -6.57
CA THR A 675 5.57 26.68 -7.78
C THR A 675 6.93 26.94 -8.42
N ASP A 676 7.39 28.19 -8.50
CA ASP A 676 8.69 28.53 -9.08
C ASP A 676 9.85 27.94 -8.24
N GLU A 677 9.73 27.98 -6.90
CA GLU A 677 10.67 27.35 -5.97
C GLU A 677 10.72 25.83 -6.17
N HIS A 678 9.57 25.16 -6.10
CA HIS A 678 9.47 23.70 -6.25
C HIS A 678 9.91 23.20 -7.62
N LEU A 679 9.59 23.90 -8.71
CA LEU A 679 10.03 23.51 -10.06
C LEU A 679 11.56 23.50 -10.18
N SER A 680 12.24 24.47 -9.56
CA SER A 680 13.71 24.55 -9.58
C SER A 680 14.36 23.29 -8.98
N GLU A 681 13.90 22.89 -7.79
CA GLU A 681 14.37 21.68 -7.09
C GLU A 681 14.00 20.40 -7.85
N ALA A 682 12.78 20.34 -8.38
CA ALA A 682 12.29 19.19 -9.13
C ALA A 682 13.10 18.96 -10.41
N PHE A 683 13.40 19.99 -11.19
CA PHE A 683 14.24 19.85 -12.40
C PHE A 683 15.66 19.39 -12.07
N ALA A 684 16.26 19.89 -10.98
CA ALA A 684 17.59 19.45 -10.56
C ALA A 684 17.60 17.95 -10.24
N THR A 685 16.58 17.48 -9.53
CA THR A 685 16.41 16.06 -9.19
C THR A 685 16.12 15.21 -10.43
N LEU A 686 15.22 15.65 -11.30
CA LEU A 686 14.77 14.92 -12.49
C LEU A 686 15.90 14.67 -13.49
N LEU A 687 16.85 15.60 -13.62
CA LEU A 687 18.02 15.44 -14.50
C LEU A 687 19.00 14.35 -14.05
N SER A 688 18.93 13.93 -12.79
CA SER A 688 19.72 12.79 -12.28
C SER A 688 19.03 11.44 -12.44
N CYS A 689 17.77 11.44 -12.91
CA CYS A 689 16.96 10.23 -13.02
C CYS A 689 17.23 9.47 -14.33
N PRO A 690 16.96 8.15 -14.37
CA PRO A 690 17.08 7.33 -15.58
C PRO A 690 15.89 7.59 -16.52
N LEU A 691 15.88 8.74 -17.18
CA LEU A 691 14.87 9.09 -18.18
C LEU A 691 15.13 8.37 -19.50
N THR A 692 14.08 8.01 -20.24
CA THR A 692 14.23 7.56 -21.63
C THR A 692 14.61 8.74 -22.54
N ASN A 693 14.87 8.48 -23.83
CA ASN A 693 15.04 9.57 -24.80
C ASN A 693 13.84 10.53 -24.83
N THR A 694 12.63 9.98 -24.81
CA THR A 694 11.38 10.75 -24.74
C THR A 694 11.30 11.60 -23.48
N GLY A 695 11.61 11.01 -22.31
CA GLY A 695 11.62 11.76 -21.04
C GLY A 695 12.66 12.89 -21.02
N ARG A 696 13.87 12.64 -21.54
CA ARG A 696 14.93 13.67 -21.65
C ARG A 696 14.48 14.82 -22.54
N SER A 697 13.98 14.52 -23.74
CA SER A 697 13.50 15.53 -24.68
C SER A 697 12.37 16.37 -24.09
N LEU A 698 11.37 15.73 -23.49
CA LEU A 698 10.26 16.43 -22.86
C LEU A 698 10.72 17.29 -21.67
N THR A 699 11.63 16.79 -20.83
CA THR A 699 12.18 17.53 -19.69
C THR A 699 12.90 18.80 -20.13
N GLU A 700 13.67 18.75 -21.22
CA GLU A 700 14.32 19.94 -21.78
C GLU A 700 13.32 20.97 -22.32
N VAL A 701 12.24 20.53 -22.96
CA VAL A 701 11.15 21.41 -23.40
C VAL A 701 10.48 22.08 -22.19
N LEU A 702 10.14 21.32 -21.16
CA LEU A 702 9.52 21.83 -19.93
C LEU A 702 10.42 22.82 -19.19
N LYS A 703 11.74 22.57 -19.14
CA LYS A 703 12.72 23.47 -18.52
C LYS A 703 12.86 24.79 -19.27
N LYS A 704 12.71 24.79 -20.60
CA LYS A 704 12.66 26.03 -21.40
C LYS A 704 11.34 26.77 -21.17
N ALA A 705 10.23 26.03 -21.16
CA ALA A 705 8.89 26.54 -20.88
C ALA A 705 8.81 27.26 -19.53
N SER A 706 9.35 26.67 -18.45
CA SER A 706 9.34 27.28 -17.11
C SER A 706 10.14 28.60 -17.07
N LYS A 707 11.28 28.67 -17.76
CA LYS A 707 12.11 29.88 -17.83
C LYS A 707 11.50 31.02 -18.64
N SER A 708 10.80 30.70 -19.75
CA SER A 708 10.12 31.72 -20.56
C SER A 708 9.03 32.44 -19.78
N VAL A 709 8.46 31.75 -18.81
CA VAL A 709 7.38 32.22 -17.93
C VAL A 709 7.93 33.13 -16.81
N ILE A 710 9.21 32.98 -16.42
CA ILE A 710 9.91 33.85 -15.45
C ILE A 710 10.35 35.19 -16.09
N ARG A 711 10.65 35.23 -17.39
CA ARG A 711 11.13 36.45 -18.07
C ARG A 711 10.02 37.41 -18.53
N ALA A 712 8.76 37.01 -18.43
CA ALA A 712 7.59 37.81 -18.80
C ALA A 712 6.91 38.50 -17.59
N ALA A 713 7.40 38.25 -16.38
CA ALA A 713 7.05 38.95 -15.15
C ALA A 713 8.05 40.09 -14.89
#